data_AF-A0A6C2YNI8-F1
#
_entry.id   AF-A0A6C2YNI8-F1
#
_cell.length_a   1.000
_cell.length_b   1.000
_cell.length_c   1.000
_cell.angle_alpha   90.00
_cell.angle_beta   90.00
_cell.angle_gamma   90.00
#
_symmetry.space_group_name_H-M   'P 1'
#
loop_
_entity.id
_entity.type
_entity.pdbx_description
1 polymer ?
#
loop_
_entity_poly.entity_id
_entity_poly.type
_entity_poly.pdbx_seq_one_letter_code
_entity_poly.pdbx_strand_id
1 'polypeptide(L)'
;MSPRKSAKSSANPSKAAPRAKASPTIRDRVQAALDRNDSEAAWTLWVDHVDKNPSEFDWAIWSRLAIPVVTKRMRLRNLAGAEAILAGAEAVRALRPPSDQSRVAMVIRVLRSLCGDWSLLPILELLPAPERLELQSNLVDAAMIRAEVGESIPDPMQSWIEPIRAAWQAYAVGDTNQAAERLQQVGLRSPAIQWKLFLRGLLAWDQKDDLRAAENWGRLLPGTLPAQMARAIVDRMNPPPPAISAKTPSTMPDPLWPPDPLLVQLHSIERESLSKDLGFAPMLRLSEKLLPILNQHAPQLLPSFHKLCYAWLARSAMPSDLENHRKRLGAMPQDPNYHRLRMWIFEQIESLHLWAESCVLFVNSLPELTAFASENDRIAVQSYLWEQLHNRLFYLLDTMNPEDAKLLKPVLKLLKVRTTKEAIDISIANAIRIAPNRLQPYLCAIAWNQRSKHHAKAFELVLAALKAVKPTAELLLLAVRIADVVAPERSWEFAQQLSRICGLGSDQVFEIRKRLLQQLRRLLSQEDFQGVVTLANSQATASDWFQPSIAAGIAIAQESLGLEPTRPSRIPARLWDLFRIHELEVTQLNSPILKALQKAQRARKSLRWELDELDGYSQWLSQVELLDRDTAMYRRHLRNMTGLLRDYVRTHPLDLKGKPKGLWPAGGPNQLVRFLSLIADWNPPARAIEFLAVWLSFDANEPIWCQLLLLSARSRHRKPAMLPQYEALRRALNDASKNAPAEWVSWAVFRNFRIQQTLFNQLQDQSESKGQSRG
;
A
#
# COMPACT_ATOMS: atom_id res chain seq x y z
N MET A 1 -11.58 20.88 -86.76
CA MET A 1 -10.32 21.12 -86.00
C MET A 1 -10.45 20.43 -84.65
N SER A 2 -9.74 19.32 -84.45
CA SER A 2 -9.68 18.55 -83.21
C SER A 2 -8.27 18.60 -82.65
N PRO A 3 -8.04 18.93 -81.36
CA PRO A 3 -6.74 18.76 -80.76
C PRO A 3 -6.70 17.57 -79.79
N ARG A 4 -5.85 16.61 -80.19
CA ARG A 4 -4.89 15.78 -79.44
C ARG A 4 -5.15 15.42 -77.96
N LYS A 5 -5.29 14.11 -77.76
CA LYS A 5 -5.01 13.35 -76.54
C LYS A 5 -3.52 13.47 -76.15
N SER A 6 -3.23 13.72 -74.88
CA SER A 6 -1.92 13.47 -74.25
C SER A 6 -2.08 12.46 -73.10
N ALA A 7 -1.10 11.56 -73.02
CA ALA A 7 -1.13 10.31 -72.27
C ALA A 7 -1.04 10.52 -70.74
N LYS A 8 -1.93 9.84 -69.98
CA LYS A 8 -1.77 9.62 -68.55
C LYS A 8 -0.98 8.33 -68.32
N SER A 9 0.27 8.51 -67.89
CA SER A 9 1.18 7.49 -67.35
C SER A 9 0.54 6.76 -66.16
N SER A 10 0.25 5.46 -66.30
CA SER A 10 -0.13 4.59 -65.18
C SER A 10 1.14 4.12 -64.45
N ALA A 11 1.53 4.82 -63.39
CA ALA A 11 2.50 4.31 -62.45
C ALA A 11 1.81 3.30 -61.51
N ASN A 12 2.17 2.03 -61.66
CA ASN A 12 1.76 0.96 -60.75
C ASN A 12 2.30 1.26 -59.34
N PRO A 13 1.47 1.33 -58.28
CA PRO A 13 1.97 1.46 -56.93
C PRO A 13 2.72 0.17 -56.58
N SER A 14 4.04 0.28 -56.40
CA SER A 14 4.90 -0.81 -55.96
C SER A 14 4.29 -1.44 -54.70
N LYS A 15 3.96 -2.75 -54.76
CA LYS A 15 3.63 -3.57 -53.60
C LYS A 15 4.73 -3.39 -52.55
N ALA A 16 4.46 -2.59 -51.52
CA ALA A 16 5.34 -2.47 -50.37
C ALA A 16 5.52 -3.87 -49.77
N ALA A 17 6.76 -4.34 -49.70
CA ALA A 17 7.09 -5.61 -49.07
C ALA A 17 6.46 -5.64 -47.66
N PRO A 18 5.83 -6.76 -47.25
CA PRO A 18 5.23 -6.86 -45.94
C PRO A 18 6.29 -6.53 -44.89
N ARG A 19 6.07 -5.47 -44.10
CA ARG A 19 6.93 -5.12 -42.95
C ARG A 19 7.12 -6.38 -42.12
N ALA A 20 8.38 -6.79 -41.92
CA ALA A 20 8.71 -7.89 -41.03
C ALA A 20 8.01 -7.65 -39.69
N LYS A 21 7.20 -8.61 -39.25
CA LYS A 21 6.54 -8.53 -37.95
C LYS A 21 7.65 -8.37 -36.90
N ALA A 22 7.52 -7.34 -36.06
CA ALA A 22 8.45 -7.14 -34.96
C ALA A 22 8.55 -8.43 -34.14
N SER A 23 9.77 -8.80 -33.75
CA SER A 23 9.97 -9.96 -32.89
C SER A 23 9.15 -9.79 -31.61
N PRO A 24 8.49 -10.86 -31.12
CA PRO A 24 7.66 -10.77 -29.91
C PRO A 24 8.53 -10.29 -28.75
N THR A 25 7.98 -9.37 -27.94
CA THR A 25 8.68 -8.85 -26.78
C THR A 25 8.89 -9.98 -25.77
N ILE A 26 9.85 -9.81 -24.85
CA ILE A 26 10.04 -10.80 -23.78
C ILE A 26 8.76 -10.97 -22.95
N ARG A 27 8.02 -9.88 -22.73
CA ARG A 27 6.72 -9.92 -22.05
C ARG A 27 5.73 -10.83 -22.79
N ASP A 28 5.66 -10.72 -24.11
CA ASP A 28 4.83 -11.60 -24.95
C ASP A 28 5.28 -13.06 -24.85
N ARG A 29 6.60 -13.31 -24.77
CA ARG A 29 7.15 -14.66 -24.62
C ARG A 29 6.87 -15.27 -23.25
N VAL A 30 6.97 -14.49 -22.18
CA VAL A 30 6.59 -14.91 -20.82
C VAL A 30 5.10 -15.20 -20.75
N GLN A 31 4.26 -14.33 -21.32
CA GLN A 31 2.82 -14.55 -21.38
C GLN A 31 2.46 -15.78 -22.21
N ALA A 32 3.09 -15.98 -23.37
CA ALA A 32 2.88 -17.18 -24.18
C ALA A 32 3.32 -18.48 -23.47
N ALA A 33 4.32 -18.43 -22.58
CA ALA A 33 4.70 -19.56 -21.76
C ALA A 33 3.67 -19.81 -20.63
N LEU A 34 3.15 -18.76 -20.01
CA LEU A 34 2.05 -18.83 -19.05
C LEU A 34 0.77 -19.40 -19.67
N ASP A 35 0.41 -18.99 -20.88
CA ASP A 35 -0.77 -19.47 -21.61
C ASP A 35 -0.67 -20.97 -21.95
N ARG A 36 0.55 -21.51 -22.05
CA ARG A 36 0.81 -22.95 -22.17
C ARG A 36 0.90 -23.68 -20.83
N ASN A 37 0.66 -22.99 -19.73
CA ASN A 37 0.82 -23.48 -18.36
C ASN A 37 2.26 -23.97 -18.07
N ASP A 38 3.27 -23.38 -18.72
CA ASP A 38 4.68 -23.69 -18.50
C ASP A 38 5.35 -22.61 -17.63
N SER A 39 5.11 -22.71 -16.32
CA SER A 39 5.59 -21.75 -15.33
C SER A 39 7.12 -21.71 -15.20
N GLU A 40 7.84 -22.81 -15.47
CA GLU A 40 9.32 -22.83 -15.38
C GLU A 40 9.97 -22.16 -16.58
N ALA A 41 9.44 -22.39 -17.80
CA ALA A 41 9.90 -21.65 -18.96
C ALA A 41 9.60 -20.14 -18.81
N ALA A 42 8.40 -19.80 -18.34
CA ALA A 42 8.03 -18.42 -18.07
C ALA A 42 8.92 -17.76 -17.01
N TRP A 43 9.25 -18.49 -15.93
CA TRP A 43 10.19 -18.03 -14.90
C TRP A 43 11.60 -17.82 -15.44
N THR A 44 12.12 -18.77 -16.21
CA THR A 44 13.46 -18.69 -16.78
C THR A 44 13.60 -17.49 -17.72
N LEU A 45 12.58 -17.27 -18.58
CA LEU A 45 12.51 -16.11 -19.46
C LEU A 45 12.43 -14.80 -18.69
N TRP A 46 11.68 -14.78 -17.59
CA TRP A 46 11.52 -13.60 -16.75
C TRP A 46 12.80 -13.28 -15.95
N VAL A 47 13.50 -14.28 -15.41
CA VAL A 47 14.79 -14.08 -14.72
C VAL A 47 15.85 -13.54 -15.70
N ASP A 48 16.00 -14.15 -16.87
CA ASP A 48 16.94 -13.68 -17.91
C ASP A 48 16.65 -12.23 -18.35
N HIS A 49 15.38 -11.83 -18.33
CA HIS A 49 14.97 -10.47 -18.63
C HIS A 49 15.36 -9.47 -17.55
N VAL A 50 15.08 -9.80 -16.29
CA VAL A 50 15.38 -8.95 -15.13
C VAL A 50 16.89 -8.81 -14.94
N ASP A 51 17.64 -9.89 -15.15
CA ASP A 51 19.11 -9.85 -15.08
C ASP A 51 19.69 -8.89 -16.14
N LYS A 52 19.08 -8.84 -17.33
CA LYS A 52 19.48 -7.91 -18.40
C LYS A 52 18.94 -6.50 -18.21
N ASN A 53 17.77 -6.34 -17.58
CA ASN A 53 17.07 -5.06 -17.43
C ASN A 53 16.44 -4.94 -16.03
N PRO A 54 17.23 -4.72 -14.96
CA PRO A 54 16.71 -4.67 -13.59
C PRO A 54 15.63 -3.59 -13.37
N SER A 55 15.70 -2.50 -14.14
CA SER A 55 14.73 -1.40 -14.10
C SER A 55 13.35 -1.78 -14.66
N GLU A 56 13.26 -2.83 -15.47
CA GLU A 56 12.01 -3.30 -16.09
C GLU A 56 11.32 -4.40 -15.26
N PHE A 57 11.69 -4.56 -13.99
CA PHE A 57 11.06 -5.52 -13.10
C PHE A 57 9.55 -5.28 -13.00
N ASP A 58 8.77 -6.18 -13.61
CA ASP A 58 7.32 -6.23 -13.52
C ASP A 58 6.88 -7.16 -12.37
N TRP A 59 6.43 -6.54 -11.27
CA TRP A 59 5.93 -7.25 -10.08
C TRP A 59 4.66 -8.06 -10.34
N ALA A 60 3.77 -7.59 -11.22
CA ALA A 60 2.54 -8.31 -11.52
C ALA A 60 2.86 -9.64 -12.22
N ILE A 61 3.85 -9.64 -13.11
CA ILE A 61 4.34 -10.88 -13.74
C ILE A 61 5.04 -11.76 -12.72
N TRP A 62 5.94 -11.20 -11.91
CA TRP A 62 6.69 -11.96 -10.93
C TRP A 62 5.78 -12.69 -9.93
N SER A 63 4.83 -11.98 -9.32
CA SER A 63 3.90 -12.54 -8.33
C SER A 63 3.01 -13.64 -8.92
N ARG A 64 2.61 -13.52 -10.20
CA ARG A 64 1.88 -14.58 -10.92
C ARG A 64 2.75 -15.81 -11.19
N LEU A 65 4.06 -15.66 -11.34
CA LEU A 65 4.99 -16.76 -11.61
C LEU A 65 5.53 -17.43 -10.34
N ALA A 66 5.89 -16.65 -9.33
CA ALA A 66 6.65 -17.12 -8.17
C ALA A 66 5.91 -18.22 -7.41
N ILE A 67 4.60 -18.04 -7.15
CA ILE A 67 3.79 -19.03 -6.41
C ILE A 67 3.71 -20.37 -7.17
N PRO A 68 3.31 -20.43 -8.46
CA PRO A 68 3.32 -21.68 -9.22
C PRO A 68 4.69 -22.36 -9.30
N VAL A 69 5.77 -21.59 -9.47
CA VAL A 69 7.13 -22.13 -9.62
C VAL A 69 7.63 -22.71 -8.30
N VAL A 70 7.51 -21.97 -7.19
CA VAL A 70 7.87 -22.47 -5.85
C VAL A 70 7.06 -23.71 -5.53
N THR A 71 5.74 -23.70 -5.79
CA THR A 71 4.88 -24.86 -5.58
C THR A 71 5.37 -26.07 -6.39
N LYS A 72 5.74 -25.87 -7.67
CA LYS A 72 6.27 -26.95 -8.52
C LYS A 72 7.62 -27.47 -8.01
N ARG A 73 8.54 -26.58 -7.60
CA ARG A 73 9.86 -26.95 -7.06
C ARG A 73 9.76 -27.71 -5.75
N MET A 74 8.89 -27.28 -4.83
CA MET A 74 8.61 -27.99 -3.59
C MET A 74 8.14 -29.43 -3.85
N ARG A 75 7.28 -29.65 -4.86
CA ARG A 75 6.82 -31.00 -5.25
C ARG A 75 7.94 -31.86 -5.83
N LEU A 76 8.81 -31.25 -6.64
CA LEU A 76 9.99 -31.91 -7.18
C LEU A 76 11.10 -32.10 -6.13
N ARG A 77 10.83 -31.78 -4.86
CA ARG A 77 11.80 -31.81 -3.74
C ARG A 77 13.03 -30.92 -4.01
N ASN A 78 12.91 -29.93 -4.87
CA ASN A 78 13.94 -28.93 -5.13
C ASN A 78 13.80 -27.76 -4.13
N LEU A 79 14.09 -28.04 -2.86
CA LEU A 79 13.96 -27.07 -1.76
C LEU A 79 14.89 -25.86 -1.98
N ALA A 80 16.15 -26.10 -2.36
CA ALA A 80 17.11 -25.04 -2.65
C ALA A 80 16.63 -24.09 -3.76
N GLY A 81 16.01 -24.64 -4.81
CA GLY A 81 15.43 -23.85 -5.89
C GLY A 81 14.20 -23.04 -5.46
N ALA A 82 13.43 -23.51 -4.49
CA ALA A 82 12.30 -22.76 -3.91
C ALA A 82 12.78 -21.65 -2.97
N GLU A 83 13.77 -21.94 -2.13
CA GLU A 83 14.41 -20.98 -1.22
C GLU A 83 15.13 -19.86 -1.97
N ALA A 84 15.79 -20.17 -3.10
CA ALA A 84 16.40 -19.15 -3.96
C ALA A 84 15.37 -18.16 -4.52
N ILE A 85 14.18 -18.62 -4.89
CA ILE A 85 13.09 -17.75 -5.35
C ILE A 85 12.59 -16.85 -4.22
N LEU A 86 12.46 -17.41 -3.02
CA LEU A 86 12.07 -16.66 -1.83
C LEU A 86 13.12 -15.59 -1.47
N ALA A 87 14.40 -15.93 -1.50
CA ALA A 87 15.48 -14.96 -1.27
C ALA A 87 15.44 -13.82 -2.30
N GLY A 88 15.20 -14.15 -3.58
CA GLY A 88 14.98 -13.15 -4.63
C GLY A 88 13.76 -12.24 -4.34
N ALA A 89 12.67 -12.81 -3.82
CA ALA A 89 11.48 -12.04 -3.43
C ALA A 89 11.78 -11.00 -2.34
N GLU A 90 12.58 -11.39 -1.35
CA GLU A 90 12.96 -10.54 -0.23
C GLU A 90 13.89 -9.40 -0.67
N ALA A 91 14.86 -9.69 -1.55
CA ALA A 91 15.70 -8.68 -2.15
C ALA A 91 14.87 -7.65 -2.94
N VAL A 92 13.87 -8.10 -3.70
CA VAL A 92 12.97 -7.22 -4.45
C VAL A 92 12.11 -6.36 -3.52
N ARG A 93 11.63 -6.91 -2.41
CA ARG A 93 10.84 -6.16 -1.42
C ARG A 93 11.60 -4.94 -0.90
N ALA A 94 12.90 -5.08 -0.64
CA ALA A 94 13.73 -4.00 -0.14
C ALA A 94 13.85 -2.82 -1.11
N LEU A 95 13.71 -3.08 -2.42
CA LEU A 95 13.83 -2.08 -3.48
C LEU A 95 12.52 -1.34 -3.79
N ARG A 96 11.40 -1.69 -3.15
CA ARG A 96 10.06 -1.18 -3.51
C ARG A 96 9.55 -0.03 -2.64
N PRO A 97 8.78 0.90 -3.24
CA PRO A 97 8.15 1.97 -2.49
C PRO A 97 7.15 1.41 -1.44
N PRO A 98 6.94 2.11 -0.31
CA PRO A 98 6.10 1.62 0.80
C PRO A 98 4.68 1.23 0.41
N SER A 99 4.10 1.85 -0.62
CA SER A 99 2.75 1.54 -1.11
C SER A 99 2.60 0.09 -1.60
N ASP A 100 3.66 -0.48 -2.15
CA ASP A 100 3.64 -1.83 -2.73
C ASP A 100 4.10 -2.91 -1.74
N GLN A 101 4.78 -2.51 -0.66
CA GLN A 101 5.40 -3.44 0.30
C GLN A 101 4.38 -4.37 0.96
N SER A 102 3.14 -3.94 1.17
CA SER A 102 2.08 -4.79 1.75
C SER A 102 1.70 -5.97 0.83
N ARG A 103 1.56 -5.71 -0.48
CA ARG A 103 1.26 -6.76 -1.47
C ARG A 103 2.45 -7.73 -1.60
N VAL A 104 3.66 -7.19 -1.63
CA VAL A 104 4.90 -7.99 -1.68
C VAL A 104 5.08 -8.85 -0.43
N ALA A 105 4.82 -8.29 0.75
CA ALA A 105 4.91 -9.01 2.01
C ALA A 105 3.93 -10.19 2.06
N MET A 106 2.72 -10.05 1.51
CA MET A 106 1.76 -11.15 1.47
C MET A 106 2.25 -12.29 0.57
N VAL A 107 2.75 -11.99 -0.63
CA VAL A 107 3.31 -13.03 -1.52
C VAL A 107 4.51 -13.72 -0.86
N ILE A 108 5.41 -12.97 -0.21
CA ILE A 108 6.54 -13.55 0.54
C ILE A 108 6.06 -14.47 1.66
N ARG A 109 5.01 -14.09 2.41
CA ARG A 109 4.43 -14.97 3.44
C ARG A 109 3.87 -16.25 2.82
N VAL A 110 3.19 -16.18 1.67
CA VAL A 110 2.72 -17.38 0.95
C VAL A 110 3.90 -18.25 0.54
N LEU A 111 4.95 -17.68 -0.05
CA LEU A 111 6.14 -18.43 -0.46
C LEU A 111 6.85 -19.08 0.74
N ARG A 112 7.06 -18.34 1.82
CA ARG A 112 7.59 -18.85 3.10
C ARG A 112 6.75 -20.02 3.61
N SER A 113 5.41 -19.89 3.60
CA SER A 113 4.51 -20.96 4.05
C SER A 113 4.61 -22.21 3.18
N LEU A 114 4.73 -22.05 1.85
CA LEU A 114 4.91 -23.15 0.92
C LEU A 114 6.28 -23.82 1.10
N CYS A 115 7.29 -23.06 1.49
CA CYS A 115 8.61 -23.58 1.83
C CYS A 115 8.66 -24.23 3.22
N GLY A 116 7.60 -24.17 4.04
CA GLY A 116 7.63 -24.71 5.40
C GLY A 116 8.40 -23.83 6.41
N ASP A 117 8.48 -22.53 6.16
CA ASP A 117 9.12 -21.60 7.09
C ASP A 117 8.25 -21.40 8.35
N TRP A 118 8.60 -22.13 9.40
CA TRP A 118 7.92 -22.11 10.70
C TRP A 118 7.99 -20.74 11.40
N SER A 119 8.89 -19.83 11.00
CA SER A 119 8.98 -18.49 11.58
C SER A 119 7.71 -17.66 11.33
N LEU A 120 6.84 -18.10 10.43
CA LEU A 120 5.53 -17.50 10.21
C LEU A 120 4.55 -17.73 11.36
N LEU A 121 4.72 -18.77 12.20
CA LEU A 121 3.72 -19.16 13.21
C LEU A 121 3.25 -17.99 14.10
N PRO A 122 4.12 -17.14 14.68
CA PRO A 122 3.69 -15.99 15.48
C PRO A 122 2.93 -14.93 14.66
N ILE A 123 3.23 -14.81 13.36
CA ILE A 123 2.59 -13.83 12.47
C ILE A 123 1.18 -14.29 12.08
N LEU A 124 0.95 -15.60 11.97
CA LEU A 124 -0.35 -16.16 11.57
C LEU A 124 -1.47 -15.73 12.51
N GLU A 125 -1.20 -15.59 13.81
CA GLU A 125 -2.18 -15.16 14.81
C GLU A 125 -2.67 -13.72 14.58
N LEU A 126 -1.87 -12.89 13.91
CA LEU A 126 -2.18 -11.49 13.59
C LEU A 126 -2.94 -11.33 12.27
N LEU A 127 -2.97 -12.36 11.42
CA LEU A 127 -3.61 -12.29 10.11
C LEU A 127 -5.12 -12.50 10.18
N PRO A 128 -5.92 -11.93 9.25
CA PRO A 128 -7.32 -12.28 9.08
C PRO A 128 -7.53 -13.79 8.92
N ALA A 129 -8.67 -14.30 9.40
CA ALA A 129 -8.99 -15.73 9.36
C ALA A 129 -8.79 -16.43 7.99
N PRO A 130 -9.22 -15.87 6.83
CA PRO A 130 -9.05 -16.57 5.55
C PRO A 130 -7.58 -16.72 5.15
N GLU A 131 -6.79 -15.65 5.28
CA GLU A 131 -5.35 -15.65 4.97
C GLU A 131 -4.58 -16.59 5.91
N ARG A 132 -4.94 -16.55 7.20
CA ARG A 132 -4.37 -17.43 8.23
C ARG A 132 -4.59 -18.89 7.87
N LEU A 133 -5.81 -19.27 7.49
CA LEU A 133 -6.15 -20.66 7.16
C LEU A 133 -5.39 -21.14 5.92
N GLU A 134 -5.26 -20.30 4.89
CA GLU A 134 -4.50 -20.61 3.68
C GLU A 134 -3.02 -20.87 3.99
N LEU A 135 -2.38 -19.96 4.72
CA LEU A 135 -0.96 -20.11 5.10
C LEU A 135 -0.74 -21.31 6.04
N GLN A 136 -1.65 -21.56 6.98
CA GLN A 136 -1.58 -22.75 7.82
C GLN A 136 -1.73 -24.04 7.01
N SER A 137 -2.63 -24.06 6.01
CA SER A 137 -2.77 -25.20 5.10
C SER A 137 -1.48 -25.46 4.31
N ASN A 138 -0.83 -24.39 3.80
CA ASN A 138 0.44 -24.50 3.08
C ASN A 138 1.56 -25.03 3.98
N LEU A 139 1.62 -24.58 5.24
CA LEU A 139 2.59 -25.08 6.22
C LEU A 139 2.37 -26.56 6.54
N VAL A 140 1.11 -27.01 6.65
CA VAL A 140 0.81 -28.44 6.82
C VAL A 140 1.24 -29.24 5.59
N ASP A 141 0.94 -28.76 4.37
CA ASP A 141 1.39 -29.40 3.13
C ASP A 141 2.93 -29.52 3.10
N ALA A 142 3.65 -28.44 3.43
CA ALA A 142 5.11 -28.44 3.52
C ALA A 142 5.63 -29.42 4.58
N ALA A 143 4.99 -29.48 5.76
CA ALA A 143 5.35 -30.42 6.82
C ALA A 143 5.19 -31.88 6.40
N MET A 144 4.13 -32.17 5.64
CA MET A 144 3.85 -33.51 5.12
C MET A 144 4.87 -33.92 4.06
N ILE A 145 5.32 -32.99 3.21
CA ILE A 145 6.37 -33.23 2.20
C ILE A 145 7.75 -33.43 2.87
N ARG A 146 8.08 -32.57 3.85
CA ARG A 146 9.39 -32.56 4.53
C ARG A 146 9.54 -33.60 5.63
N ALA A 147 8.46 -34.28 6.01
CA ALA A 147 8.44 -35.27 7.08
C ALA A 147 9.54 -36.33 6.98
N GLU A 148 9.91 -36.73 5.77
CA GLU A 148 10.96 -37.72 5.51
C GLU A 148 12.37 -37.22 5.84
N VAL A 149 12.58 -35.89 5.92
CA VAL A 149 13.89 -35.26 6.16
C VAL A 149 14.20 -35.18 7.65
N GLY A 150 13.27 -35.56 8.53
CA GLY A 150 13.48 -35.55 9.99
C GLY A 150 13.50 -34.15 10.61
N GLU A 151 13.06 -33.12 9.88
CA GLU A 151 12.90 -31.77 10.46
C GLU A 151 11.87 -31.81 11.60
N SER A 152 12.26 -31.24 12.74
CA SER A 152 11.38 -31.13 13.91
C SER A 152 10.20 -30.20 13.60
N ILE A 153 8.97 -30.72 13.68
CA ILE A 153 7.76 -29.90 13.58
C ILE A 153 7.61 -29.12 14.89
N PRO A 154 7.34 -27.80 14.83
CA PRO A 154 7.01 -27.01 16.02
C PRO A 154 5.79 -27.54 16.78
N ASP A 155 5.84 -27.51 18.11
CA ASP A 155 4.79 -28.06 19.01
C ASP A 155 3.35 -27.65 18.64
N PRO A 156 3.03 -26.39 18.28
CA PRO A 156 1.67 -26.01 17.92
C PRO A 156 1.10 -26.81 16.75
N MET A 157 1.97 -27.21 15.81
CA MET A 157 1.60 -27.92 14.58
C MET A 157 1.63 -29.44 14.73
N GLN A 158 2.37 -29.98 15.70
CA GLN A 158 2.40 -31.43 15.96
C GLN A 158 0.98 -31.98 16.18
N SER A 159 0.15 -31.24 16.92
CA SER A 159 -1.26 -31.60 17.16
C SER A 159 -2.10 -31.74 15.89
N TRP A 160 -1.69 -31.12 14.77
CA TRP A 160 -2.37 -31.19 13.48
C TRP A 160 -1.81 -32.30 12.59
N ILE A 161 -0.49 -32.49 12.62
CA ILE A 161 0.25 -33.31 11.66
C ILE A 161 0.42 -34.76 12.14
N GLU A 162 0.72 -34.97 13.42
CA GLU A 162 1.00 -36.31 13.95
C GLU A 162 -0.19 -37.28 13.78
N PRO A 163 -1.47 -36.88 13.99
CA PRO A 163 -2.59 -37.77 13.68
C PRO A 163 -2.69 -38.14 12.20
N ILE A 164 -2.33 -37.24 11.28
CA ILE A 164 -2.31 -37.53 9.83
C ILE A 164 -1.19 -38.52 9.49
N ARG A 165 0.00 -38.34 10.07
CA ARG A 165 1.13 -39.26 9.88
C ARG A 165 0.82 -40.65 10.42
N ALA A 166 0.28 -40.72 11.64
CA ALA A 166 -0.14 -41.98 12.25
C ALA A 166 -1.23 -42.68 11.42
N ALA A 167 -2.19 -41.92 10.87
CA ALA A 167 -3.20 -42.47 9.97
C ALA A 167 -2.59 -43.03 8.67
N TRP A 168 -1.62 -42.32 8.07
CA TRP A 168 -0.90 -42.80 6.89
C TRP A 168 -0.13 -44.08 7.16
N GLN A 169 0.57 -44.17 8.30
CA GLN A 169 1.32 -45.36 8.69
C GLN A 169 0.39 -46.57 8.88
N ALA A 170 -0.73 -46.38 9.58
CA ALA A 170 -1.75 -47.42 9.76
C ALA A 170 -2.35 -47.87 8.41
N TYR A 171 -2.65 -46.91 7.52
CA TYR A 171 -3.16 -47.21 6.18
C TYR A 171 -2.14 -47.98 5.34
N ALA A 172 -0.85 -47.60 5.39
CA ALA A 172 0.21 -48.25 4.64
C ALA A 172 0.44 -49.72 5.02
N VAL A 173 0.14 -50.11 6.27
CA VAL A 173 0.19 -51.51 6.72
C VAL A 173 -1.15 -52.26 6.54
N GLY A 174 -2.15 -51.61 5.94
CA GLY A 174 -3.48 -52.20 5.69
C GLY A 174 -4.47 -52.11 6.86
N ASP A 175 -4.11 -51.45 7.97
CA ASP A 175 -5.02 -51.24 9.10
C ASP A 175 -5.91 -50.01 8.88
N THR A 176 -6.92 -50.18 8.02
CA THR A 176 -7.87 -49.12 7.65
C THR A 176 -8.72 -48.63 8.83
N ASN A 177 -8.96 -49.48 9.83
CA ASN A 177 -9.72 -49.13 11.04
C ASN A 177 -8.91 -48.19 11.94
N GLN A 178 -7.66 -48.55 12.23
CA GLN A 178 -6.77 -47.69 13.01
C GLN A 178 -6.51 -46.38 12.26
N ALA A 179 -6.32 -46.42 10.94
CA ALA A 179 -6.20 -45.20 10.14
C ALA A 179 -7.41 -44.28 10.31
N ALA A 180 -8.63 -44.84 10.22
CA ALA A 180 -9.86 -44.09 10.42
C ALA A 180 -9.96 -43.48 11.83
N GLU A 181 -9.59 -44.24 12.87
CA GLU A 181 -9.56 -43.78 14.27
C GLU A 181 -8.59 -42.60 14.46
N ARG A 182 -7.35 -42.70 13.96
CA ARG A 182 -6.35 -41.63 14.02
C ARG A 182 -6.85 -40.35 13.34
N LEU A 183 -7.53 -40.48 12.20
CA LEU A 183 -8.13 -39.34 11.50
C LEU A 183 -9.26 -38.64 12.28
N GLN A 184 -9.90 -39.30 13.25
CA GLN A 184 -10.94 -38.66 14.07
C GLN A 184 -10.35 -37.55 14.94
N GLN A 185 -9.08 -37.67 15.35
CA GLN A 185 -8.39 -36.69 16.20
C GLN A 185 -8.18 -35.34 15.50
N VAL A 186 -8.18 -35.31 14.16
CA VAL A 186 -8.07 -34.06 13.40
C VAL A 186 -9.43 -33.35 13.34
N GLY A 187 -9.57 -32.23 14.04
CA GLY A 187 -10.80 -31.44 14.09
C GLY A 187 -11.22 -30.84 12.75
N LEU A 188 -12.52 -30.51 12.60
CA LEU A 188 -13.08 -29.92 11.37
C LEU A 188 -12.54 -28.52 11.04
N ARG A 189 -12.05 -27.80 12.05
CA ARG A 189 -11.40 -26.48 11.90
C ARG A 189 -9.87 -26.57 11.82
N SER A 190 -9.32 -27.79 11.83
CA SER A 190 -7.87 -27.97 11.74
C SER A 190 -7.38 -27.55 10.35
N PRO A 191 -6.22 -26.87 10.25
CA PRO A 191 -5.57 -26.66 8.96
C PRO A 191 -5.25 -27.96 8.21
N ALA A 192 -5.12 -29.08 8.92
CA ALA A 192 -4.90 -30.41 8.34
C ALA A 192 -6.17 -31.10 7.80
N ILE A 193 -7.32 -30.41 7.76
CA ILE A 193 -8.58 -30.99 7.28
C ILE A 193 -8.51 -31.50 5.84
N GLN A 194 -7.72 -30.86 4.98
CA GLN A 194 -7.54 -31.28 3.58
C GLN A 194 -6.90 -32.67 3.50
N TRP A 195 -5.86 -32.93 4.30
CA TRP A 195 -5.22 -34.24 4.39
C TRP A 195 -6.16 -35.30 4.99
N LYS A 196 -6.97 -34.94 6.00
CA LYS A 196 -7.99 -35.84 6.55
C LYS A 196 -9.01 -36.26 5.50
N LEU A 197 -9.55 -35.32 4.72
CA LEU A 197 -10.51 -35.60 3.66
C LEU A 197 -9.90 -36.46 2.56
N PHE A 198 -8.64 -36.18 2.19
CA PHE A 198 -7.92 -36.97 1.20
C PHE A 198 -7.75 -38.43 1.64
N LEU A 199 -7.24 -38.67 2.85
CA LEU A 199 -7.08 -40.00 3.42
C LEU A 199 -8.41 -40.73 3.61
N ARG A 200 -9.48 -40.02 4.00
CA ARG A 200 -10.82 -40.62 4.06
C ARG A 200 -11.31 -41.10 2.69
N GLY A 201 -11.01 -40.32 1.64
CA GLY A 201 -11.30 -40.75 0.27
C GLY A 201 -10.50 -41.98 -0.14
N LEU A 202 -9.21 -42.07 0.24
CA LEU A 202 -8.40 -43.27 0.02
C LEU A 202 -8.94 -44.50 0.76
N LEU A 203 -9.36 -44.36 2.01
CA LEU A 203 -9.96 -45.44 2.80
C LEU A 203 -11.28 -45.94 2.18
N ALA A 204 -12.15 -45.02 1.74
CA ALA A 204 -13.39 -45.38 1.06
C ALA A 204 -13.11 -46.06 -0.29
N TRP A 205 -12.13 -45.58 -1.03
CA TRP A 205 -11.73 -46.15 -2.31
C TRP A 205 -11.17 -47.57 -2.16
N ASP A 206 -10.32 -47.82 -1.15
CA ASP A 206 -9.80 -49.16 -0.84
C ASP A 206 -10.93 -50.16 -0.49
N GLN A 207 -12.00 -49.65 0.14
CA GLN A 207 -13.22 -50.38 0.43
C GLN A 207 -14.16 -50.54 -0.79
N LYS A 208 -13.75 -50.09 -1.98
CA LYS A 208 -14.53 -50.08 -3.23
C LYS A 208 -15.82 -49.25 -3.16
N ASP A 209 -15.84 -48.23 -2.29
CA ASP A 209 -16.94 -47.26 -2.19
C ASP A 209 -16.58 -45.97 -2.96
N ASP A 210 -16.64 -46.06 -4.29
CA ASP A 210 -16.22 -44.98 -5.21
C ASP A 210 -17.03 -43.70 -5.03
N LEU A 211 -18.33 -43.82 -4.71
CA LEU A 211 -19.20 -42.68 -4.47
C LEU A 211 -18.74 -41.89 -3.24
N ARG A 212 -18.44 -42.59 -2.15
CA ARG A 212 -17.95 -41.95 -0.92
C ARG A 212 -16.53 -41.42 -1.08
N ALA A 213 -15.68 -42.08 -1.87
CA ALA A 213 -14.37 -41.55 -2.23
C ALA A 213 -14.49 -40.22 -2.98
N ALA A 214 -15.34 -40.19 -4.02
CA ALA A 214 -15.64 -38.99 -4.79
C ALA A 214 -16.24 -37.87 -3.94
N GLU A 215 -17.14 -38.19 -3.01
CA GLU A 215 -17.71 -37.22 -2.07
C GLU A 215 -16.63 -36.59 -1.16
N ASN A 216 -15.74 -37.41 -0.61
CA ASN A 216 -14.65 -36.90 0.25
C ASN A 216 -13.68 -36.02 -0.54
N TRP A 217 -13.31 -36.43 -1.76
CA TRP A 217 -12.39 -35.66 -2.59
C TRP A 217 -13.02 -34.41 -3.20
N GLY A 218 -14.33 -34.41 -3.48
CA GLY A 218 -15.07 -33.24 -3.94
C GLY A 218 -15.15 -32.11 -2.91
N ARG A 219 -14.89 -32.42 -1.63
CA ARG A 219 -14.79 -31.43 -0.54
C ARG A 219 -13.40 -30.81 -0.40
N LEU A 220 -12.40 -31.30 -1.14
CA LEU A 220 -11.05 -30.75 -1.09
C LEU A 220 -11.01 -29.36 -1.73
N LEU A 221 -10.27 -28.43 -1.12
CA LEU A 221 -10.09 -27.09 -1.66
C LEU A 221 -9.23 -27.15 -2.93
N PRO A 222 -9.72 -26.60 -4.07
CA PRO A 222 -8.97 -26.61 -5.31
C PRO A 222 -7.59 -25.95 -5.15
N GLY A 223 -6.54 -26.60 -5.67
CA GLY A 223 -5.18 -26.07 -5.64
C GLY A 223 -4.33 -26.47 -4.42
N THR A 224 -4.93 -27.08 -3.40
CA THR A 224 -4.17 -27.70 -2.30
C THR A 224 -3.45 -28.96 -2.80
N LEU A 225 -2.38 -29.40 -2.12
CA LEU A 225 -1.68 -30.62 -2.52
C LEU A 225 -2.59 -31.86 -2.45
N PRO A 226 -3.40 -32.08 -1.39
CA PRO A 226 -4.29 -33.24 -1.33
C PRO A 226 -5.34 -33.27 -2.46
N ALA A 227 -5.90 -32.12 -2.84
CA ALA A 227 -6.84 -32.04 -3.97
C ALA A 227 -6.21 -32.47 -5.30
N GLN A 228 -4.93 -32.14 -5.50
CA GLN A 228 -4.21 -32.49 -6.72
C GLN A 228 -3.83 -33.97 -6.77
N MET A 229 -3.46 -34.54 -5.61
CA MET A 229 -3.25 -35.98 -5.49
C MET A 229 -4.54 -36.76 -5.75
N ALA A 230 -5.66 -36.34 -5.15
CA ALA A 230 -6.97 -36.95 -5.39
C ALA A 230 -7.34 -36.90 -6.87
N ARG A 231 -7.17 -35.74 -7.51
CA ARG A 231 -7.42 -35.58 -8.95
C ARG A 231 -6.59 -36.54 -9.79
N ALA A 232 -5.30 -36.69 -9.49
CA ALA A 232 -4.45 -37.63 -10.22
C ALA A 232 -4.89 -39.09 -10.06
N ILE A 233 -5.47 -39.46 -8.91
CA ILE A 233 -6.07 -40.78 -8.68
C ILE A 233 -7.36 -40.92 -9.49
N VAL A 234 -8.27 -39.95 -9.38
CA VAL A 234 -9.55 -39.95 -10.12
C VAL A 234 -9.33 -40.01 -11.63
N ASP A 235 -8.39 -39.24 -12.16
CA ASP A 235 -8.04 -39.24 -13.59
C ASP A 235 -7.47 -40.60 -14.04
N ARG A 236 -6.86 -41.38 -13.14
CA ARG A 236 -6.40 -42.75 -13.42
C ARG A 236 -7.51 -43.80 -13.32
N MET A 237 -8.46 -43.61 -12.41
CA MET A 237 -9.60 -44.52 -12.23
C MET A 237 -10.62 -44.37 -13.36
N ASN A 238 -10.84 -43.13 -13.78
CA ASN A 238 -11.68 -42.76 -14.90
C ASN A 238 -10.75 -42.24 -16.00
N PRO A 239 -9.90 -43.08 -16.60
CA PRO A 239 -9.05 -42.63 -17.68
C PRO A 239 -9.98 -41.98 -18.71
N PRO A 240 -9.67 -40.74 -19.16
CA PRO A 240 -10.45 -40.14 -20.21
C PRO A 240 -10.54 -41.17 -21.33
N PRO A 241 -11.74 -41.45 -21.87
CA PRO A 241 -11.91 -42.46 -22.91
C PRO A 241 -10.82 -42.20 -23.96
N PRO A 242 -10.04 -43.24 -24.33
CA PRO A 242 -8.82 -43.08 -25.11
C PRO A 242 -9.15 -42.16 -26.26
N ALA A 243 -8.47 -41.01 -26.36
CA ALA A 243 -8.83 -39.92 -27.28
C ALA A 243 -9.19 -40.54 -28.62
N ILE A 244 -10.49 -40.70 -28.87
CA ILE A 244 -10.98 -41.44 -30.02
C ILE A 244 -10.57 -40.53 -31.17
N SER A 245 -9.50 -40.90 -31.87
CA SER A 245 -9.15 -40.37 -33.16
C SER A 245 -10.46 -40.26 -33.93
N ALA A 246 -10.84 -39.04 -34.32
CA ALA A 246 -12.20 -38.60 -34.63
C ALA A 246 -12.89 -39.29 -35.83
N LYS A 247 -12.75 -40.60 -35.99
CA LYS A 247 -13.12 -41.38 -37.18
C LYS A 247 -13.70 -42.77 -36.91
N THR A 248 -13.86 -43.23 -35.68
CA THR A 248 -14.61 -44.47 -35.42
C THR A 248 -15.73 -44.25 -34.41
N PRO A 249 -17.01 -44.47 -34.79
CA PRO A 249 -18.12 -44.43 -33.86
C PRO A 249 -17.98 -45.64 -32.93
N SER A 250 -17.44 -45.44 -31.73
CA SER A 250 -17.37 -46.50 -30.72
C SER A 250 -18.75 -46.72 -30.11
N THR A 251 -19.32 -47.87 -30.41
CA THR A 251 -20.35 -48.55 -29.64
C THR A 251 -19.78 -48.90 -28.25
N MET A 252 -19.85 -47.93 -27.33
CA MET A 252 -19.87 -48.25 -25.90
C MET A 252 -21.16 -49.04 -25.61
N PRO A 253 -21.16 -49.98 -24.65
CA PRO A 253 -22.40 -50.57 -24.15
C PRO A 253 -23.26 -49.42 -23.63
N ASP A 254 -24.48 -49.31 -24.15
CA ASP A 254 -25.47 -48.33 -23.71
C ASP A 254 -25.47 -48.32 -22.17
N PRO A 255 -25.14 -47.19 -21.51
CA PRO A 255 -25.60 -47.02 -20.14
C PRO A 255 -27.11 -47.26 -20.20
N LEU A 256 -27.62 -48.16 -19.35
CA LEU A 256 -29.04 -48.59 -19.31
C LEU A 256 -30.04 -47.42 -19.19
N TRP A 257 -29.54 -46.19 -19.03
CA TRP A 257 -30.26 -44.96 -19.25
C TRP A 257 -29.48 -44.06 -20.22
N PRO A 258 -30.12 -43.53 -21.29
CA PRO A 258 -29.51 -42.47 -22.09
C PRO A 258 -29.12 -41.33 -21.15
N PRO A 259 -27.86 -40.84 -21.19
CA PRO A 259 -27.41 -39.81 -20.28
C PRO A 259 -28.33 -38.59 -20.43
N ASP A 260 -28.92 -38.16 -19.31
CA ASP A 260 -29.85 -37.04 -19.29
C ASP A 260 -29.20 -35.86 -20.04
N PRO A 261 -29.80 -35.36 -21.14
CA PRO A 261 -29.24 -34.27 -21.93
C PRO A 261 -28.95 -33.03 -21.07
N LEU A 262 -29.69 -32.85 -19.98
CA LEU A 262 -29.43 -31.79 -18.99
C LEU A 262 -28.10 -32.01 -18.26
N LEU A 263 -27.83 -33.23 -17.78
CA LEU A 263 -26.57 -33.56 -17.09
C LEU A 263 -25.36 -33.42 -18.01
N VAL A 264 -25.49 -33.84 -19.28
CA VAL A 264 -24.41 -33.68 -20.28
C VAL A 264 -24.06 -32.22 -20.48
N GLN A 265 -25.05 -31.33 -20.56
CA GLN A 265 -24.80 -29.90 -20.69
C GLN A 265 -24.34 -29.23 -19.40
N LEU A 266 -24.82 -29.68 -18.23
CA LEU A 266 -24.32 -29.19 -16.95
C LEU A 266 -22.84 -29.56 -16.74
N HIS A 267 -22.44 -30.78 -17.11
CA HIS A 267 -21.04 -31.19 -17.06
C HIS A 267 -20.16 -30.47 -18.09
N SER A 268 -20.69 -30.10 -19.26
CA SER A 268 -19.93 -29.28 -20.20
C SER A 268 -19.69 -27.87 -19.65
N ILE A 269 -20.70 -27.28 -19.01
CA ILE A 269 -20.59 -26.01 -18.28
C ILE A 269 -19.59 -26.12 -17.13
N GLU A 270 -19.65 -27.18 -16.32
CA GLU A 270 -18.70 -27.44 -15.25
C GLU A 270 -17.27 -27.53 -15.78
N ARG A 271 -17.04 -28.37 -16.80
CA ARG A 271 -15.72 -28.57 -17.42
C ARG A 271 -15.17 -27.28 -18.01
N GLU A 272 -15.98 -26.50 -18.71
CA GLU A 272 -15.57 -25.20 -19.26
C GLU A 272 -15.31 -24.18 -18.15
N SER A 273 -16.13 -24.14 -17.10
CA SER A 273 -15.95 -23.20 -16.00
C SER A 273 -14.72 -23.44 -15.12
N LEU A 274 -14.27 -24.70 -15.04
CA LEU A 274 -13.06 -25.07 -14.34
C LEU A 274 -11.79 -24.72 -15.13
N SER A 275 -11.92 -24.48 -16.44
CA SER A 275 -10.81 -23.92 -17.22
C SER A 275 -10.68 -22.43 -16.91
N LYS A 276 -9.62 -22.07 -16.20
CA LYS A 276 -9.37 -20.69 -15.72
C LYS A 276 -9.23 -19.66 -16.85
N ASP A 277 -9.08 -20.13 -18.09
CA ASP A 277 -8.73 -19.31 -19.25
C ASP A 277 -9.91 -19.02 -20.17
N LEU A 278 -11.08 -19.65 -19.97
CA LEU A 278 -12.25 -19.32 -20.76
C LEU A 278 -12.86 -18.01 -20.25
N GLY A 279 -12.83 -16.99 -21.11
CA GLY A 279 -13.55 -15.74 -20.87
C GLY A 279 -15.06 -15.97 -20.72
N PHE A 280 -15.79 -14.93 -20.33
CA PHE A 280 -17.23 -15.03 -20.06
C PHE A 280 -18.07 -15.41 -21.30
N ALA A 281 -17.64 -15.05 -22.51
CA ALA A 281 -18.40 -15.25 -23.73
C ALA A 281 -18.71 -16.73 -24.06
N PRO A 282 -17.75 -17.69 -24.03
CA PRO A 282 -18.03 -19.12 -24.13
C PRO A 282 -19.11 -19.61 -23.17
N MET A 283 -18.98 -19.23 -21.89
CA MET A 283 -19.93 -19.60 -20.86
C MET A 283 -21.33 -19.06 -21.18
N LEU A 284 -21.42 -17.80 -21.59
CA LEU A 284 -22.70 -17.20 -21.96
C LEU A 284 -23.37 -17.94 -23.13
N ARG A 285 -22.59 -18.43 -24.11
CA ARG A 285 -23.12 -19.26 -25.21
C ARG A 285 -23.60 -20.63 -24.72
N LEU A 286 -22.92 -21.24 -23.75
CA LEU A 286 -23.41 -22.46 -23.12
C LEU A 286 -24.70 -22.20 -22.34
N SER A 287 -24.77 -21.09 -21.61
CA SER A 287 -25.96 -20.71 -20.84
C SER A 287 -27.18 -20.51 -21.73
N GLU A 288 -27.01 -19.93 -22.93
CA GLU A 288 -28.09 -19.79 -23.91
C GLU A 288 -28.64 -21.13 -24.38
N LYS A 289 -27.77 -22.15 -24.54
CA LYS A 289 -28.20 -23.50 -24.95
C LYS A 289 -28.92 -24.22 -23.81
N LEU A 290 -28.48 -24.00 -22.58
CA LEU A 290 -29.02 -24.67 -21.41
C LEU A 290 -30.34 -24.06 -20.92
N LEU A 291 -30.54 -22.76 -21.12
CA LEU A 291 -31.72 -22.04 -20.65
C LEU A 291 -33.06 -22.65 -21.10
N PRO A 292 -33.28 -22.96 -22.39
CA PRO A 292 -34.52 -23.60 -22.83
C PRO A 292 -34.74 -24.97 -22.16
N ILE A 293 -33.66 -25.75 -22.00
CA ILE A 293 -33.70 -27.09 -21.39
C ILE A 293 -34.05 -26.98 -19.90
N LEU A 294 -33.40 -26.08 -19.17
CA LEU A 294 -33.72 -25.81 -17.77
C LEU A 294 -35.15 -25.31 -17.60
N ASN A 295 -35.61 -24.41 -18.47
CA ASN A 295 -36.97 -23.89 -18.39
C ASN A 295 -38.03 -24.97 -18.64
N GLN A 296 -37.75 -25.92 -19.53
CA GLN A 296 -38.66 -27.01 -19.86
C GLN A 296 -38.64 -28.15 -18.83
N HIS A 297 -37.45 -28.56 -18.37
CA HIS A 297 -37.28 -29.78 -17.58
C HIS A 297 -37.07 -29.54 -16.09
N ALA A 298 -36.51 -28.40 -15.69
CA ALA A 298 -36.18 -28.10 -14.30
C ALA A 298 -36.23 -26.59 -13.99
N PRO A 299 -37.39 -25.93 -14.16
CA PRO A 299 -37.52 -24.48 -13.99
C PRO A 299 -37.13 -24.01 -12.58
N GLN A 300 -37.26 -24.87 -11.57
CA GLN A 300 -36.82 -24.64 -10.20
C GLN A 300 -35.30 -24.42 -10.07
N LEU A 301 -34.49 -24.88 -11.03
CA LEU A 301 -33.04 -24.69 -11.03
C LEU A 301 -32.60 -23.38 -11.68
N LEU A 302 -33.49 -22.69 -12.43
CA LEU A 302 -33.15 -21.42 -13.10
C LEU A 302 -32.60 -20.35 -12.16
N PRO A 303 -33.16 -20.10 -10.96
CA PRO A 303 -32.61 -19.11 -10.03
C PRO A 303 -31.18 -19.46 -9.57
N SER A 304 -30.90 -20.75 -9.35
CA SER A 304 -29.56 -21.22 -8.96
C SER A 304 -28.57 -21.10 -10.11
N PHE A 305 -29.00 -21.43 -11.34
CA PHE A 305 -28.21 -21.27 -12.54
C PHE A 305 -27.87 -19.80 -12.82
N HIS A 306 -28.84 -18.89 -12.65
CA HIS A 306 -28.61 -17.45 -12.76
C HIS A 306 -27.63 -16.94 -11.68
N LYS A 307 -27.75 -17.41 -10.43
CA LYS A 307 -26.78 -17.07 -9.37
C LYS A 307 -25.36 -17.52 -9.73
N LEU A 308 -25.21 -18.69 -10.34
CA LEU A 308 -23.93 -19.21 -10.79
C LEU A 308 -23.34 -18.38 -11.95
N CYS A 309 -24.16 -18.03 -12.96
CA CYS A 309 -23.75 -17.11 -14.04
C CYS A 309 -23.35 -15.73 -13.50
N TYR A 310 -24.10 -15.21 -12.53
CA TYR A 310 -23.81 -13.93 -11.85
C TYR A 310 -22.49 -13.99 -11.08
N ALA A 311 -22.22 -15.08 -10.36
CA ALA A 311 -20.95 -15.27 -9.65
C ALA A 311 -19.75 -15.38 -10.60
N TRP A 312 -19.95 -15.92 -11.80
CA TRP A 312 -18.92 -15.93 -12.84
C TRP A 312 -18.70 -14.56 -13.47
N LEU A 313 -19.77 -13.81 -13.74
CA LEU A 313 -19.63 -12.41 -14.18
C LEU A 313 -18.78 -11.61 -13.20
N ALA A 314 -19.06 -11.79 -11.91
CA ALA A 314 -18.34 -11.11 -10.84
C ALA A 314 -16.85 -11.44 -10.78
N ARG A 315 -16.37 -12.50 -11.45
CA ARG A 315 -14.97 -12.95 -11.42
C ARG A 315 -14.18 -12.59 -12.68
N SER A 316 -14.83 -12.60 -13.84
CA SER A 316 -14.11 -12.64 -15.12
C SER A 316 -14.71 -11.75 -16.21
N ALA A 317 -15.77 -10.99 -15.91
CA ALA A 317 -16.48 -10.23 -16.94
C ALA A 317 -15.87 -8.88 -17.24
N MET A 318 -16.08 -8.43 -18.47
CA MET A 318 -15.91 -7.04 -18.88
C MET A 318 -17.24 -6.29 -18.75
N PRO A 319 -17.23 -4.95 -18.66
CA PRO A 319 -18.46 -4.15 -18.58
C PRO A 319 -19.45 -4.40 -19.74
N SER A 320 -18.94 -4.74 -20.93
CA SER A 320 -19.75 -5.10 -22.10
C SER A 320 -20.56 -6.38 -21.92
N ASP A 321 -20.10 -7.30 -21.07
CA ASP A 321 -20.73 -8.59 -20.85
C ASP A 321 -22.03 -8.48 -20.03
N LEU A 322 -22.17 -7.42 -19.25
CA LEU A 322 -23.35 -7.15 -18.44
C LEU A 322 -24.61 -6.97 -19.29
N GLU A 323 -24.49 -6.25 -20.40
CA GLU A 323 -25.61 -6.02 -21.30
C GLU A 323 -25.98 -7.31 -22.04
N ASN A 324 -24.98 -8.11 -22.41
CA ASN A 324 -25.21 -9.42 -23.03
C ASN A 324 -25.89 -10.38 -22.05
N HIS A 325 -25.46 -10.40 -20.78
CA HIS A 325 -26.11 -11.17 -19.73
C HIS A 325 -27.55 -10.69 -19.50
N ARG A 326 -27.77 -9.37 -19.38
CA ARG A 326 -29.12 -8.79 -19.20
C ARG A 326 -30.08 -9.22 -20.30
N LYS A 327 -29.63 -9.16 -21.56
CA LYS A 327 -30.43 -9.51 -22.73
C LYS A 327 -30.79 -11.00 -22.78
N ARG A 328 -29.89 -11.87 -22.32
CA ARG A 328 -30.01 -13.33 -22.47
C ARG A 328 -30.64 -14.03 -21.27
N LEU A 329 -30.21 -13.65 -20.06
CA LEU A 329 -30.60 -14.27 -18.79
C LEU A 329 -31.60 -13.39 -18.00
N GLY A 330 -31.93 -12.19 -18.52
CA GLY A 330 -32.77 -11.23 -17.82
C GLY A 330 -32.01 -10.49 -16.72
N ALA A 331 -32.74 -9.74 -15.88
CA ALA A 331 -32.19 -9.04 -14.73
C ALA A 331 -32.28 -9.90 -13.46
N MET A 332 -31.27 -9.83 -12.59
CA MET A 332 -31.32 -10.54 -11.32
C MET A 332 -32.24 -9.82 -10.32
N PRO A 333 -33.16 -10.53 -9.64
CA PRO A 333 -34.04 -9.88 -8.65
C PRO A 333 -33.26 -9.15 -7.53
N GLN A 334 -32.07 -9.65 -7.19
CA GLN A 334 -31.22 -9.06 -6.14
C GLN A 334 -30.38 -7.87 -6.62
N ASP A 335 -30.27 -7.65 -7.93
CA ASP A 335 -29.53 -6.54 -8.53
C ASP A 335 -30.14 -6.21 -9.92
N PRO A 336 -31.37 -5.66 -9.97
CA PRO A 336 -32.11 -5.51 -11.22
C PRO A 336 -31.41 -4.61 -12.26
N ASN A 337 -30.60 -3.68 -11.78
CA ASN A 337 -29.87 -2.72 -12.59
C ASN A 337 -28.37 -3.05 -12.74
N TYR A 338 -27.93 -4.18 -12.20
CA TYR A 338 -26.52 -4.58 -12.17
C TYR A 338 -25.56 -3.57 -11.53
N HIS A 339 -26.05 -2.76 -10.59
CA HIS A 339 -25.19 -1.78 -9.93
C HIS A 339 -24.14 -2.47 -9.04
N ARG A 340 -24.54 -3.49 -8.29
CA ARG A 340 -23.60 -4.28 -7.46
C ARG A 340 -22.61 -5.04 -8.32
N LEU A 341 -23.08 -5.68 -9.38
CA LEU A 341 -22.20 -6.42 -10.28
C LEU A 341 -21.20 -5.51 -11.00
N ARG A 342 -21.65 -4.32 -11.45
CA ARG A 342 -20.78 -3.29 -12.03
C ARG A 342 -19.70 -2.87 -11.05
N MET A 343 -20.03 -2.66 -9.79
CA MET A 343 -19.02 -2.36 -8.77
C MET A 343 -17.93 -3.44 -8.76
N TRP A 344 -18.29 -4.72 -8.66
CA TRP A 344 -17.29 -5.79 -8.63
C TRP A 344 -16.42 -5.86 -9.88
N ILE A 345 -17.01 -5.70 -11.07
CA ILE A 345 -16.26 -5.68 -12.33
C ILE A 345 -15.30 -4.47 -12.36
N PHE A 346 -15.77 -3.29 -11.99
CA PHE A 346 -14.94 -2.08 -11.98
C PHE A 346 -13.84 -2.10 -10.92
N GLU A 347 -14.06 -2.84 -9.84
CA GLU A 347 -13.02 -3.12 -8.85
C GLU A 347 -11.90 -3.98 -9.43
N GLN A 348 -12.24 -5.02 -10.20
CA GLN A 348 -11.27 -5.93 -10.79
C GLN A 348 -10.42 -5.29 -11.87
N ILE A 349 -11.01 -4.43 -12.70
CA ILE A 349 -10.27 -3.68 -13.73
C ILE A 349 -9.63 -2.39 -13.18
N GLU A 350 -9.64 -2.22 -11.86
CA GLU A 350 -9.07 -1.07 -11.14
C GLU A 350 -9.61 0.31 -11.60
N SER A 351 -10.82 0.35 -12.18
CA SER A 351 -11.48 1.59 -12.60
C SER A 351 -12.27 2.21 -11.46
N LEU A 352 -11.55 2.84 -10.53
CA LEU A 352 -12.08 3.36 -9.26
C LEU A 352 -13.21 4.40 -9.43
N HIS A 353 -13.19 5.21 -10.49
CA HIS A 353 -14.24 6.22 -10.73
C HIS A 353 -15.57 5.58 -11.16
N LEU A 354 -15.54 4.58 -12.05
CA LEU A 354 -16.72 3.81 -12.46
C LEU A 354 -17.24 2.93 -11.32
N TRP A 355 -16.33 2.40 -10.50
CA TRP A 355 -16.67 1.74 -9.25
C TRP A 355 -17.45 2.68 -8.33
N ALA A 356 -16.96 3.91 -8.12
CA ALA A 356 -17.57 4.89 -7.23
C ALA A 356 -18.96 5.33 -7.74
N GLU A 357 -19.12 5.52 -9.04
CA GLU A 357 -20.41 5.81 -9.67
C GLU A 357 -21.40 4.66 -9.42
N SER A 358 -20.97 3.43 -9.69
CA SER A 358 -21.79 2.22 -9.48
C SER A 358 -22.13 2.01 -8.01
N CYS A 359 -21.23 2.39 -7.10
CA CYS A 359 -21.46 2.35 -5.66
C CYS A 359 -22.59 3.29 -5.24
N VAL A 360 -22.58 4.54 -5.70
CA VAL A 360 -23.63 5.51 -5.37
C VAL A 360 -24.98 5.05 -5.94
N LEU A 361 -24.99 4.55 -7.18
CA LEU A 361 -26.20 3.99 -7.78
C LEU A 361 -26.74 2.79 -7.01
N PHE A 362 -25.86 1.86 -6.62
CA PHE A 362 -26.26 0.69 -5.84
C PHE A 362 -26.84 1.09 -4.48
N VAL A 363 -26.14 1.95 -3.75
CA VAL A 363 -26.58 2.48 -2.45
C VAL A 363 -27.95 3.15 -2.53
N ASN A 364 -28.22 3.90 -3.60
CA ASN A 364 -29.51 4.56 -3.81
C ASN A 364 -30.62 3.56 -4.16
N SER A 365 -30.29 2.43 -4.78
CA SER A 365 -31.25 1.36 -5.11
C SER A 365 -31.53 0.40 -3.94
N LEU A 366 -30.65 0.32 -2.93
CA LEU A 366 -30.82 -0.60 -1.79
C LEU A 366 -32.20 -0.53 -1.11
N PRO A 367 -32.82 0.65 -0.88
CA PRO A 367 -34.14 0.74 -0.26
C PRO A 367 -35.26 0.01 -1.04
N GLU A 368 -35.09 -0.16 -2.35
CA GLU A 368 -36.06 -0.80 -3.24
C GLU A 368 -35.85 -2.32 -3.36
N LEU A 369 -34.71 -2.85 -2.89
CA LEU A 369 -34.38 -4.27 -3.02
C LEU A 369 -35.05 -5.08 -1.90
N THR A 370 -35.94 -6.00 -2.30
CA THR A 370 -36.62 -6.96 -1.42
C THR A 370 -35.74 -8.17 -1.05
N ALA A 371 -34.52 -8.23 -1.58
CA ALA A 371 -33.62 -9.39 -1.43
C ALA A 371 -32.94 -9.50 -0.05
N PHE A 372 -33.02 -8.47 0.79
CA PHE A 372 -32.41 -8.49 2.13
C PHE A 372 -33.33 -9.15 3.14
N ALA A 373 -32.77 -10.01 4.00
CA ALA A 373 -33.54 -10.73 5.01
C ALA A 373 -34.10 -9.81 6.10
N SER A 374 -33.42 -8.71 6.39
CA SER A 374 -33.85 -7.72 7.38
C SER A 374 -33.45 -6.30 7.00
N GLU A 375 -34.16 -5.32 7.57
CA GLU A 375 -33.81 -3.90 7.49
C GLU A 375 -32.38 -3.63 8.02
N ASN A 376 -32.01 -4.33 9.09
CA ASN A 376 -30.68 -4.19 9.70
C ASN A 376 -29.57 -4.63 8.76
N ASP A 377 -29.76 -5.72 7.99
CA ASP A 377 -28.78 -6.16 6.98
C ASP A 377 -28.62 -5.11 5.88
N ARG A 378 -29.73 -4.52 5.44
CA ARG A 378 -29.72 -3.45 4.44
C ARG A 378 -28.98 -2.22 4.95
N ILE A 379 -29.27 -1.77 6.17
CA ILE A 379 -28.57 -0.66 6.85
C ILE A 379 -27.07 -0.95 6.98
N ALA A 380 -26.70 -2.16 7.38
CA ALA A 380 -25.31 -2.57 7.53
C ALA A 380 -24.55 -2.52 6.19
N VAL A 381 -25.15 -3.06 5.13
CA VAL A 381 -24.59 -3.03 3.76
C VAL A 381 -24.49 -1.60 3.25
N GLN A 382 -25.53 -0.78 3.44
CA GLN A 382 -25.52 0.60 3.00
C GLN A 382 -24.41 1.41 3.69
N SER A 383 -24.27 1.26 5.02
CA SER A 383 -23.20 1.89 5.79
C SER A 383 -21.81 1.42 5.32
N TYR A 384 -21.64 0.11 5.05
CA TYR A 384 -20.39 -0.44 4.53
C TYR A 384 -20.03 0.13 3.16
N LEU A 385 -21.00 0.26 2.24
CA LEU A 385 -20.73 0.81 0.90
C LEU A 385 -20.33 2.29 0.96
N TRP A 386 -20.98 3.08 1.82
CA TRP A 386 -20.58 4.47 2.05
C TRP A 386 -19.17 4.60 2.63
N GLU A 387 -18.79 3.69 3.54
CA GLU A 387 -17.43 3.59 4.09
C GLU A 387 -16.41 3.23 3.00
N GLN A 388 -16.70 2.24 2.16
CA GLN A 388 -15.84 1.87 1.03
C GLN A 388 -15.70 3.00 0.01
N LEU A 389 -16.78 3.73 -0.26
CA LEU A 389 -16.77 4.90 -1.13
C LEU A 389 -15.86 6.00 -0.57
N HIS A 390 -15.95 6.28 0.74
CA HIS A 390 -15.04 7.20 1.41
C HIS A 390 -13.57 6.77 1.23
N ASN A 391 -13.23 5.53 1.56
CA ASN A 391 -11.84 5.03 1.49
C ASN A 391 -11.26 5.13 0.07
N ARG A 392 -12.07 4.82 -0.96
CA ARG A 392 -11.62 4.89 -2.35
C ARG A 392 -11.55 6.32 -2.88
N LEU A 393 -12.51 7.18 -2.57
CA LEU A 393 -12.44 8.60 -2.94
C LEU A 393 -11.25 9.29 -2.27
N PHE A 394 -10.95 8.91 -1.02
CA PHE A 394 -9.76 9.37 -0.30
C PHE A 394 -8.48 8.94 -1.01
N TYR A 395 -8.35 7.65 -1.36
CA TYR A 395 -7.22 7.15 -2.14
C TYR A 395 -7.08 7.90 -3.48
N LEU A 396 -8.19 8.09 -4.21
CA LEU A 396 -8.20 8.83 -5.47
C LEU A 396 -7.76 10.28 -5.31
N LEU A 397 -8.17 10.96 -4.24
CA LEU A 397 -7.77 12.34 -3.98
C LEU A 397 -6.24 12.46 -3.78
N ASP A 398 -5.62 11.45 -3.17
CA ASP A 398 -4.18 11.43 -2.94
C ASP A 398 -3.37 11.05 -4.18
N THR A 399 -3.90 10.17 -5.04
CA THR A 399 -3.14 9.59 -6.15
C THR A 399 -3.48 10.15 -7.53
N MET A 400 -4.67 10.71 -7.74
CA MET A 400 -5.08 11.21 -9.06
C MET A 400 -4.40 12.53 -9.40
N ASN A 401 -3.99 12.64 -10.66
CA ASN A 401 -3.66 13.94 -11.21
C ASN A 401 -4.94 14.81 -11.38
N PRO A 402 -4.81 16.13 -11.52
CA PRO A 402 -5.97 17.03 -11.68
C PRO A 402 -6.84 16.76 -12.92
N GLU A 403 -6.29 16.12 -13.96
CA GLU A 403 -7.03 15.78 -15.19
C GLU A 403 -7.96 14.59 -14.95
N ASP A 404 -7.49 13.56 -14.26
CA ASP A 404 -8.24 12.37 -13.87
C ASP A 404 -9.36 12.70 -12.87
N ALA A 405 -9.21 13.78 -12.10
CA ALA A 405 -10.30 14.30 -11.26
C ALA A 405 -11.57 14.65 -12.06
N LYS A 406 -11.45 14.93 -13.37
CA LYS A 406 -12.62 15.13 -14.25
C LYS A 406 -13.45 13.85 -14.42
N LEU A 407 -12.85 12.66 -14.26
CA LEU A 407 -13.55 11.37 -14.31
C LEU A 407 -14.49 11.18 -13.11
N LEU A 408 -14.31 11.95 -12.03
CA LEU A 408 -15.21 11.91 -10.87
C LEU A 408 -16.47 12.76 -11.04
N LYS A 409 -16.59 13.57 -12.10
CA LYS A 409 -17.78 14.41 -12.34
C LYS A 409 -19.12 13.66 -12.24
N PRO A 410 -19.28 12.43 -12.78
CA PRO A 410 -20.50 11.65 -12.60
C PRO A 410 -20.81 11.37 -11.13
N VAL A 411 -19.80 10.95 -10.36
CA VAL A 411 -19.91 10.68 -8.91
C VAL A 411 -20.32 11.93 -8.15
N LEU A 412 -19.66 13.06 -8.42
CA LEU A 412 -19.97 14.35 -7.78
C LEU A 412 -21.40 14.79 -8.09
N LYS A 413 -21.85 14.62 -9.34
CA LYS A 413 -23.22 14.92 -9.78
C LYS A 413 -24.24 14.04 -9.06
N LEU A 414 -23.99 12.73 -8.93
CA LEU A 414 -24.88 11.81 -8.22
C LEU A 414 -24.98 12.14 -6.72
N LEU A 415 -23.87 12.56 -6.12
CA LEU A 415 -23.81 13.01 -4.72
C LEU A 415 -24.28 14.46 -4.50
N LYS A 416 -24.57 15.19 -5.59
CA LYS A 416 -24.96 16.61 -5.58
C LYS A 416 -23.93 17.52 -4.88
N VAL A 417 -22.65 17.26 -5.11
CA VAL A 417 -21.51 18.03 -4.58
C VAL A 417 -20.66 18.61 -5.70
N ARG A 418 -19.83 19.60 -5.36
CA ARG A 418 -18.95 20.29 -6.31
C ARG A 418 -17.53 19.77 -6.27
N THR A 419 -17.08 19.25 -5.13
CA THR A 419 -15.68 18.85 -4.94
C THR A 419 -15.55 17.41 -4.43
N THR A 420 -14.42 16.76 -4.74
CA THR A 420 -14.10 15.42 -4.19
C THR A 420 -14.00 15.46 -2.67
N LYS A 421 -13.54 16.57 -2.08
CA LYS A 421 -13.50 16.78 -0.62
C LYS A 421 -14.91 16.69 -0.02
N GLU A 422 -15.88 17.40 -0.60
CA GLU A 422 -17.28 17.33 -0.19
C GLU A 422 -17.86 15.92 -0.37
N ALA A 423 -17.50 15.22 -1.44
CA ALA A 423 -17.92 13.83 -1.65
C ALA A 423 -17.41 12.88 -0.56
N ILE A 424 -16.15 13.02 -0.15
CA ILE A 424 -15.52 12.25 0.94
C ILE A 424 -16.24 12.53 2.27
N ASP A 425 -16.50 13.81 2.56
CA ASP A 425 -17.22 14.25 3.77
C ASP A 425 -18.67 13.75 3.81
N ILE A 426 -19.40 13.81 2.68
CA ILE A 426 -20.78 13.28 2.60
C ILE A 426 -20.81 11.76 2.73
N SER A 427 -19.88 11.06 2.08
CA SER A 427 -19.83 9.60 2.12
C SER A 427 -19.67 9.11 3.55
N ILE A 428 -18.76 9.71 4.32
CA ILE A 428 -18.53 9.31 5.70
C ILE A 428 -19.66 9.75 6.65
N ALA A 429 -20.22 10.94 6.43
CA ALA A 429 -21.37 11.41 7.20
C ALA A 429 -22.58 10.49 7.00
N ASN A 430 -22.82 10.02 5.77
CA ASN A 430 -23.88 9.04 5.49
C ASN A 430 -23.60 7.68 6.14
N ALA A 431 -22.36 7.18 6.09
CA ALA A 431 -21.99 5.91 6.74
C ALA A 431 -22.28 5.93 8.25
N ILE A 432 -21.92 7.04 8.93
CA ILE A 432 -22.18 7.26 10.37
C ILE A 432 -23.67 7.43 10.63
N ARG A 433 -24.38 8.23 9.82
CA ARG A 433 -25.82 8.50 10.00
C ARG A 433 -26.65 7.22 9.90
N ILE A 434 -26.30 6.33 8.97
CA ILE A 434 -27.04 5.10 8.70
C ILE A 434 -26.78 4.06 9.79
N ALA A 435 -25.54 3.90 10.25
CA ALA A 435 -25.19 2.95 11.30
C ALA A 435 -24.31 3.59 12.37
N PRO A 436 -24.89 4.43 13.25
CA PRO A 436 -24.12 5.18 14.27
C PRO A 436 -23.47 4.25 15.31
N ASN A 437 -23.96 3.02 15.46
CA ASN A 437 -23.38 2.01 16.33
C ASN A 437 -22.18 1.25 15.71
N ARG A 438 -21.82 1.50 14.45
CA ARG A 438 -20.63 0.91 13.84
C ARG A 438 -19.42 1.80 14.07
N LEU A 439 -18.35 1.21 14.62
CA LEU A 439 -17.09 1.91 14.89
C LEU A 439 -16.36 2.34 13.61
N GLN A 440 -16.39 1.49 12.57
CA GLN A 440 -15.55 1.63 11.39
C GLN A 440 -15.73 2.98 10.64
N PRO A 441 -16.95 3.49 10.39
CA PRO A 441 -17.14 4.82 9.82
C PRO A 441 -16.51 5.96 10.63
N TYR A 442 -16.51 5.89 11.96
CA TYR A 442 -15.84 6.90 12.78
C TYR A 442 -14.34 6.85 12.61
N LEU A 443 -13.73 5.65 12.58
CA LEU A 443 -12.28 5.50 12.40
C LEU A 443 -11.82 6.10 11.07
N CYS A 444 -12.55 5.84 9.98
CA CYS A 444 -12.31 6.46 8.67
C CYS A 444 -12.44 7.99 8.73
N ALA A 445 -13.51 8.52 9.35
CA ALA A 445 -13.72 9.96 9.51
C ALA A 445 -12.59 10.62 10.31
N ILE A 446 -12.13 9.97 11.38
CA ILE A 446 -11.03 10.42 12.23
C ILE A 446 -9.73 10.50 11.42
N ALA A 447 -9.38 9.42 10.71
CA ALA A 447 -8.16 9.36 9.89
C ALA A 447 -8.15 10.45 8.81
N TRP A 448 -9.28 10.66 8.14
CA TRP A 448 -9.46 11.73 7.15
C TRP A 448 -9.21 13.13 7.74
N ASN A 449 -9.81 13.41 8.91
CA ASN A 449 -9.67 14.71 9.55
C ASN A 449 -8.26 14.93 10.13
N GLN A 450 -7.60 13.88 10.62
CA GLN A 450 -6.19 13.95 11.02
C GLN A 450 -5.29 14.34 9.84
N ARG A 451 -5.44 13.66 8.69
CA ARG A 451 -4.63 13.95 7.51
C ARG A 451 -4.91 15.33 6.92
N SER A 452 -6.16 15.77 6.96
CA SER A 452 -6.57 17.12 6.56
C SER A 452 -6.21 18.21 7.57
N LYS A 453 -5.48 17.87 8.66
CA LYS A 453 -5.11 18.79 9.76
C LYS A 453 -6.31 19.44 10.46
N HIS A 454 -7.48 18.79 10.40
CA HIS A 454 -8.71 19.17 11.10
C HIS A 454 -8.81 18.43 12.44
N HIS A 455 -7.77 18.56 13.25
CA HIS A 455 -7.58 17.88 14.53
C HIS A 455 -8.78 18.03 15.49
N ALA A 456 -9.37 19.23 15.60
CA ALA A 456 -10.55 19.47 16.43
C ALA A 456 -11.78 18.62 15.99
N LYS A 457 -12.01 18.49 14.68
CA LYS A 457 -13.11 17.68 14.14
C LYS A 457 -12.86 16.17 14.32
N ALA A 458 -11.60 15.74 14.16
CA ALA A 458 -11.21 14.36 14.49
C ALA A 458 -11.50 14.03 15.96
N PHE A 459 -11.23 14.97 16.85
CA PHE A 459 -11.52 14.85 18.28
C PHE A 459 -13.04 14.76 18.57
N GLU A 460 -13.86 15.62 17.96
CA GLU A 460 -15.32 15.53 18.10
C GLU A 460 -15.86 14.17 17.61
N LEU A 461 -15.30 13.62 16.53
CA LEU A 461 -15.68 12.31 16.00
C LEU A 461 -15.32 11.16 16.94
N VAL A 462 -14.18 11.24 17.63
CA VAL A 462 -13.80 10.28 18.69
C VAL A 462 -14.84 10.28 19.81
N LEU A 463 -15.23 11.46 20.28
CA LEU A 463 -16.24 11.57 21.35
C LEU A 463 -17.61 11.06 20.88
N ALA A 464 -17.97 11.33 19.64
CA ALA A 464 -19.19 10.80 19.04
C ALA A 464 -19.16 9.27 18.95
N ALA A 465 -18.03 8.68 18.53
CA ALA A 465 -17.84 7.23 18.46
C ALA A 465 -17.97 6.57 19.84
N LEU A 466 -17.36 7.16 20.87
CA LEU A 466 -17.41 6.66 22.25
C LEU A 466 -18.82 6.69 22.84
N LYS A 467 -19.66 7.65 22.41
CA LYS A 467 -21.06 7.74 22.81
C LYS A 467 -21.94 6.73 22.07
N ALA A 468 -21.66 6.51 20.79
CA ALA A 468 -22.52 5.70 19.92
C ALA A 468 -22.18 4.21 19.92
N VAL A 469 -20.93 3.86 20.25
CA VAL A 469 -20.43 2.49 20.27
C VAL A 469 -19.92 2.15 21.67
N LYS A 470 -20.16 0.91 22.13
CA LYS A 470 -19.59 0.42 23.38
C LYS A 470 -18.06 0.63 23.37
N PRO A 471 -17.47 1.29 24.38
CA PRO A 471 -16.04 1.58 24.39
C PRO A 471 -15.22 0.31 24.24
N THR A 472 -14.41 0.23 23.18
CA THR A 472 -13.40 -0.81 22.99
C THR A 472 -12.03 -0.27 23.40
N ALA A 473 -11.09 -1.16 23.75
CA ALA A 473 -9.73 -0.75 24.08
C ALA A 473 -9.06 0.03 22.93
N GLU A 474 -9.32 -0.36 21.69
CA GLU A 474 -8.83 0.34 20.48
C GLU A 474 -9.37 1.76 20.37
N LEU A 475 -10.67 1.95 20.61
CA LEU A 475 -11.28 3.27 20.54
C LEU A 475 -10.74 4.18 21.65
N LEU A 476 -10.56 3.66 22.87
CA LEU A 476 -9.95 4.39 23.98
C LEU A 476 -8.49 4.76 23.69
N LEU A 477 -7.72 3.84 23.13
CA LEU A 477 -6.34 4.05 22.67
C LEU A 477 -6.24 5.18 21.64
N LEU A 478 -7.07 5.10 20.61
CA LEU A 478 -7.12 6.10 19.54
C LEU A 478 -7.52 7.46 20.11
N ALA A 479 -8.48 7.47 21.03
CA ALA A 479 -8.97 8.68 21.68
C ALA A 479 -7.84 9.38 22.47
N VAL A 480 -7.05 8.63 23.24
CA VAL A 480 -5.87 9.17 23.97
C VAL A 480 -4.83 9.71 22.99
N ARG A 481 -4.48 8.97 21.93
CA ARG A 481 -3.51 9.42 20.92
C ARG A 481 -3.93 10.73 20.27
N ILE A 482 -5.21 10.91 19.98
CA ILE A 482 -5.74 12.11 19.34
C ILE A 482 -5.72 13.29 20.31
N ALA A 483 -6.10 13.08 21.56
CA ALA A 483 -6.07 14.13 22.57
C ALA A 483 -4.66 14.71 22.77
N ASP A 484 -3.64 13.85 22.77
CA ASP A 484 -2.24 14.27 22.90
C ASP A 484 -1.76 15.14 21.71
N VAL A 485 -2.32 14.96 20.51
CA VAL A 485 -1.93 15.70 19.29
C VAL A 485 -2.71 16.99 19.10
N VAL A 486 -4.02 16.99 19.38
CA VAL A 486 -4.94 18.07 18.99
C VAL A 486 -4.82 19.29 19.91
N ALA A 487 -4.67 19.03 21.21
CA ALA A 487 -4.61 20.07 22.23
C ALA A 487 -4.07 19.45 23.53
N PRO A 488 -2.73 19.38 23.69
CA PRO A 488 -2.10 18.94 24.95
C PRO A 488 -2.68 19.66 26.17
N GLU A 489 -3.01 20.93 26.01
CA GLU A 489 -3.67 21.79 27.00
C GLU A 489 -5.11 21.37 27.35
N ARG A 490 -5.81 20.63 26.48
CA ARG A 490 -7.17 20.10 26.73
C ARG A 490 -7.17 18.60 27.04
N SER A 491 -6.00 17.97 27.15
CA SER A 491 -5.88 16.55 27.51
C SER A 491 -6.61 16.21 28.84
N TRP A 492 -6.66 17.17 29.77
CA TRP A 492 -7.40 17.04 31.03
C TRP A 492 -8.93 17.10 30.85
N GLU A 493 -9.46 18.08 30.10
CA GLU A 493 -10.90 18.14 29.76
C GLU A 493 -11.36 16.86 29.06
N PHE A 494 -10.50 16.32 28.20
CA PHE A 494 -10.73 15.05 27.53
C PHE A 494 -10.75 13.85 28.49
N ALA A 495 -9.78 13.75 29.41
CA ALA A 495 -9.79 12.73 30.44
C ALA A 495 -11.07 12.76 31.29
N GLN A 496 -11.56 13.97 31.60
CA GLN A 496 -12.83 14.15 32.30
C GLN A 496 -14.04 13.71 31.47
N GLN A 497 -14.07 14.03 30.17
CA GLN A 497 -15.15 13.59 29.28
C GLN A 497 -15.13 12.08 29.07
N LEU A 498 -13.95 11.46 28.91
CA LEU A 498 -13.78 10.02 28.86
C LEU A 498 -14.27 9.34 30.14
N SER A 499 -13.87 9.88 31.30
CA SER A 499 -14.35 9.42 32.61
C SER A 499 -15.87 9.41 32.66
N ARG A 500 -16.52 10.51 32.25
CA ARG A 500 -17.98 10.63 32.23
C ARG A 500 -18.65 9.66 31.23
N ILE A 501 -18.14 9.56 30.01
CA ILE A 501 -18.74 8.74 28.94
C ILE A 501 -18.59 7.25 29.26
N CYS A 502 -17.44 6.84 29.80
CA CYS A 502 -17.15 5.43 30.05
C CYS A 502 -17.54 4.98 31.47
N GLY A 503 -18.06 5.88 32.30
CA GLY A 503 -18.34 5.61 33.73
C GLY A 503 -17.08 5.26 34.53
N LEU A 504 -15.91 5.72 34.09
CA LEU A 504 -14.63 5.41 34.72
C LEU A 504 -14.34 6.42 35.83
N GLY A 505 -13.95 5.96 37.01
CA GLY A 505 -13.40 6.85 38.05
C GLY A 505 -12.13 7.56 37.58
N SER A 506 -11.78 8.71 38.18
CA SER A 506 -10.55 9.46 37.86
C SER A 506 -9.30 8.56 37.93
N ASP A 507 -9.27 7.64 38.88
CA ASP A 507 -8.17 6.71 39.12
C ASP A 507 -8.07 5.64 38.03
N GLN A 508 -9.21 5.23 37.47
CA GLN A 508 -9.26 4.27 36.35
C GLN A 508 -8.81 4.91 35.04
N VAL A 509 -9.16 6.18 34.80
CA VAL A 509 -8.65 6.93 33.64
C VAL A 509 -7.14 7.15 33.77
N PHE A 510 -6.66 7.45 34.98
CA PHE A 510 -5.23 7.56 35.26
C PHE A 510 -4.50 6.22 35.04
N GLU A 511 -5.06 5.09 35.49
CA GLU A 511 -4.46 3.78 35.27
C GLU A 511 -4.53 3.31 33.81
N ILE A 512 -5.59 3.65 33.07
CA ILE A 512 -5.61 3.43 31.62
C ILE A 512 -4.49 4.23 30.97
N ARG A 513 -4.36 5.54 31.27
CA ARG A 513 -3.27 6.36 30.75
C ARG A 513 -1.89 5.77 31.07
N LYS A 514 -1.68 5.31 32.32
CA LYS A 514 -0.44 4.67 32.76
C LYS A 514 -0.16 3.36 32.01
N ARG A 515 -1.14 2.48 31.87
CA ARG A 515 -1.01 1.23 31.08
C ARG A 515 -0.75 1.49 29.60
N LEU A 516 -1.34 2.53 29.04
CA LEU A 516 -1.12 2.94 27.65
C LEU A 516 0.29 3.49 27.43
N LEU A 517 0.79 4.31 28.36
CA LEU A 517 2.19 4.76 28.35
C LEU A 517 3.17 3.59 28.51
N GLN A 518 2.83 2.59 29.33
CA GLN A 518 3.61 1.35 29.45
C GLN A 518 3.57 0.48 28.19
N GLN A 519 2.45 0.42 27.46
CA GLN A 519 2.38 -0.29 26.18
C GLN A 519 3.15 0.45 25.07
N LEU A 520 3.08 1.78 25.04
CA LEU A 520 3.91 2.60 24.15
C LEU A 520 5.40 2.39 24.42
N ARG A 521 5.82 2.25 25.69
CA ARG A 521 7.19 1.89 26.08
C ARG A 521 7.65 0.55 25.50
N ARG A 522 6.76 -0.45 25.34
CA ARG A 522 7.10 -1.75 24.75
C ARG A 522 7.25 -1.70 23.23
N LEU A 523 6.65 -0.69 22.58
CA LEU A 523 6.61 -0.56 21.13
C LEU A 523 7.66 0.41 20.57
N LEU A 524 8.22 1.27 21.42
CA LEU A 524 9.26 2.25 21.06
C LEU A 524 10.64 1.73 21.45
N SER A 525 11.66 2.06 20.65
CA SER A 525 13.05 1.79 21.02
C SER A 525 13.42 2.56 22.30
N GLN A 526 14.41 2.07 23.03
CA GLN A 526 14.83 2.66 24.31
C GLN A 526 15.31 4.13 24.13
N GLU A 527 15.86 4.46 22.95
CA GLU A 527 16.31 5.81 22.57
C GLU A 527 15.14 6.75 22.23
N ASP A 528 14.13 6.27 21.50
CA ASP A 528 12.93 7.06 21.19
C ASP A 528 12.13 7.41 22.45
N PHE A 529 12.06 6.45 23.38
CA PHE A 529 11.41 6.66 24.67
C PHE A 529 12.17 7.69 25.54
N GLN A 530 13.51 7.64 25.56
CA GLN A 530 14.33 8.66 26.21
C GLN A 530 14.14 10.04 25.57
N GLY A 531 14.01 10.12 24.24
CA GLY A 531 13.71 11.37 23.53
C GLY A 531 12.40 12.00 23.99
N VAL A 532 11.33 11.21 24.13
CA VAL A 532 10.01 11.67 24.62
C VAL A 532 10.07 12.12 26.09
N VAL A 533 10.77 11.36 26.95
CA VAL A 533 10.95 11.72 28.37
C VAL A 533 11.77 13.00 28.52
N THR A 534 12.83 13.17 27.72
CA THR A 534 13.67 14.37 27.73
C THR A 534 12.91 15.59 27.21
N LEU A 535 12.04 15.41 26.22
CA LEU A 535 11.13 16.45 25.72
C LEU A 535 10.15 16.91 26.81
N ALA A 536 9.56 15.96 27.55
CA ALA A 536 8.65 16.23 28.67
C ALA A 536 9.37 16.95 29.83
N ASN A 537 10.59 16.53 30.18
CA ASN A 537 11.40 17.17 31.21
C ASN A 537 11.84 18.60 30.82
N SER A 538 12.07 18.87 29.55
CA SER A 538 12.41 20.21 29.05
C SER A 538 11.24 21.21 29.09
N GLN A 539 10.00 20.73 29.22
CA GLN A 539 8.80 21.55 29.34
C GLN A 539 8.41 21.86 30.80
N ALA A 540 9.05 21.20 31.78
CA ALA A 540 8.78 21.36 33.21
C ALA A 540 9.22 22.71 33.79
N THR A 541 10.13 23.44 33.12
CA THR A 541 10.70 24.70 33.63
C THR A 541 9.89 25.95 33.27
N ALA A 542 8.68 25.81 32.71
CA ALA A 542 7.91 26.94 32.16
C ALA A 542 6.52 27.18 32.76
N SER A 543 6.10 26.46 33.80
CA SER A 543 4.79 26.71 34.45
C SER A 543 4.74 26.09 35.86
N ASP A 544 4.44 26.92 36.86
CA ASP A 544 4.32 26.53 38.28
C ASP A 544 3.14 25.57 38.56
N TRP A 545 2.28 25.29 37.57
CA TRP A 545 1.07 24.49 37.77
C TRP A 545 1.26 22.99 37.45
N PHE A 546 2.45 22.58 37.01
CA PHE A 546 2.77 21.20 36.59
C PHE A 546 3.56 20.37 37.62
N GLN A 547 3.98 20.97 38.73
CA GLN A 547 4.90 20.36 39.71
C GLN A 547 4.45 18.99 40.27
N PRO A 548 3.18 18.75 40.66
CA PRO A 548 2.80 17.48 41.30
C PRO A 548 2.84 16.27 40.35
N SER A 549 2.39 16.44 39.11
CA SER A 549 2.32 15.33 38.13
C SER A 549 3.71 15.00 37.54
N ILE A 550 4.58 15.99 37.41
CA ILE A 550 5.96 15.80 36.96
C ILE A 550 6.81 15.21 38.08
N ALA A 551 6.63 15.63 39.33
CA ALA A 551 7.31 15.03 40.49
C ALA A 551 6.95 13.54 40.64
N ALA A 552 5.68 13.16 40.43
CA ALA A 552 5.26 11.76 40.40
C ALA A 552 5.88 10.98 39.22
N GLY A 553 5.96 11.60 38.03
CA GLY A 553 6.62 11.00 36.86
C GLY A 553 8.13 10.80 37.05
N ILE A 554 8.81 11.75 37.69
CA ILE A 554 10.24 11.69 38.00
C ILE A 554 10.52 10.64 39.09
N ALA A 555 9.70 10.57 40.14
CA ALA A 555 9.84 9.55 41.18
C ALA A 555 9.70 8.14 40.62
N ILE A 556 8.70 7.90 39.76
CA ILE A 556 8.51 6.62 39.07
C ILE A 556 9.69 6.30 38.13
N ALA A 557 10.26 7.30 37.45
CA ALA A 557 11.42 7.12 36.59
C ALA A 557 12.71 6.80 37.37
N GLN A 558 12.92 7.43 38.52
CA GLN A 558 14.08 7.20 39.40
C GLN A 558 14.01 5.81 40.05
N GLU A 559 12.84 5.41 40.54
CA GLU A 559 12.58 4.07 41.09
C GLU A 559 12.74 2.97 40.04
N SER A 560 12.29 3.21 38.81
CA SER A 560 12.39 2.24 37.71
C SER A 560 13.80 2.11 37.11
N LEU A 561 14.71 3.03 37.41
CA LEU A 561 16.09 3.05 36.92
C LEU A 561 17.12 2.70 38.02
N GLY A 562 16.67 2.42 39.25
CA GLY A 562 17.57 2.09 40.38
C GLY A 562 18.48 3.26 40.79
N LEU A 563 18.08 4.50 40.53
CA LEU A 563 18.87 5.70 40.85
C LEU A 563 18.51 6.20 42.26
N GLU A 564 19.50 6.41 43.13
CA GLU A 564 19.25 6.98 44.45
C GLU A 564 18.77 8.44 44.36
N PRO A 565 17.84 8.87 45.23
CA PRO A 565 17.33 10.23 45.22
C PRO A 565 18.39 11.22 45.73
N THR A 566 18.93 12.05 44.83
CA THR A 566 19.80 13.16 45.23
C THR A 566 19.00 14.21 46.02
N ARG A 567 19.44 14.49 47.26
CA ARG A 567 18.84 15.50 48.16
C ARG A 567 18.75 16.89 47.52
N PRO A 568 17.65 17.64 47.72
CA PRO A 568 17.57 19.04 47.33
C PRO A 568 18.30 19.91 48.36
N SER A 569 19.47 20.45 48.01
CA SER A 569 20.17 21.42 48.86
C SER A 569 19.68 22.85 48.61
N ARG A 570 19.14 23.46 49.68
CA ARG A 570 19.08 24.90 49.98
C ARG A 570 18.34 25.83 49.01
N ILE A 571 17.06 26.07 49.33
CA ILE A 571 16.35 27.31 48.98
C ILE A 571 16.53 28.29 50.16
N PRO A 572 17.08 29.49 49.99
CA PRO A 572 17.11 30.50 51.05
C PRO A 572 15.71 31.03 51.34
N ALA A 573 15.39 31.16 52.64
CA ALA A 573 14.14 31.61 53.23
C ALA A 573 13.80 33.10 53.00
N ARG A 574 13.93 33.62 51.77
CA ARG A 574 13.56 35.00 51.41
C ARG A 574 12.49 35.12 50.33
N LEU A 575 11.88 34.01 49.91
CA LEU A 575 10.79 34.00 48.93
C LEU A 575 9.39 33.85 49.54
N TRP A 576 9.30 33.70 50.87
CA TRP A 576 8.01 33.59 51.57
C TRP A 576 7.35 34.95 51.87
N ASP A 577 8.08 36.06 51.80
CA ASP A 577 7.55 37.40 52.08
C ASP A 577 6.92 38.10 50.86
N LEU A 578 6.89 37.46 49.70
CA LEU A 578 6.20 37.98 48.50
C LEU A 578 4.81 37.36 48.27
N PHE A 579 4.35 36.47 49.15
CA PHE A 579 3.04 35.82 49.06
C PHE A 579 1.95 36.47 49.93
N ARG A 580 2.11 37.76 50.22
CA ARG A 580 1.05 38.58 50.79
C ARG A 580 0.94 39.85 49.97
N ILE A 581 -0.01 39.88 49.04
CA ILE A 581 -0.88 41.01 48.65
C ILE A 581 -1.38 40.81 47.20
N HIS A 582 -2.72 40.76 47.10
CA HIS A 582 -3.60 40.93 45.92
C HIS A 582 -3.89 39.77 44.96
N GLU A 583 -4.99 39.07 45.27
CA GLU A 583 -6.16 38.98 44.37
C GLU A 583 -6.50 40.35 43.76
N LEU A 584 -6.60 40.41 42.43
CA LEU A 584 -7.67 41.09 41.69
C LEU A 584 -7.51 40.85 40.18
N GLU A 585 -8.65 40.68 39.53
CA GLU A 585 -8.87 40.49 38.10
C GLU A 585 -8.17 41.53 37.23
N VAL A 586 -7.55 41.12 36.11
CA VAL A 586 -7.40 41.97 34.92
C VAL A 586 -7.59 41.12 33.66
N THR A 587 -8.83 41.13 33.18
CA THR A 587 -9.17 41.03 31.77
C THR A 587 -8.52 42.17 30.99
N GLN A 588 -8.10 41.88 29.74
CA GLN A 588 -7.58 42.82 28.73
C GLN A 588 -6.16 43.39 28.95
N LEU A 589 -5.16 42.84 28.24
CA LEU A 589 -4.03 43.65 27.75
C LEU A 589 -3.51 43.12 26.40
N ASN A 590 -3.80 43.89 25.35
CA ASN A 590 -3.31 43.74 23.99
C ASN A 590 -1.88 44.34 23.91
N SER A 591 -0.91 43.71 24.56
CA SER A 591 0.45 44.27 24.68
C SER A 591 1.33 43.96 23.44
N PRO A 592 2.08 44.96 22.90
CA PRO A 592 3.09 44.78 21.86
C PRO A 592 4.18 43.77 22.23
N ILE A 593 4.44 43.60 23.53
CA ILE A 593 5.44 42.67 24.07
C ILE A 593 5.01 41.22 23.84
N LEU A 594 3.72 40.92 23.97
CA LEU A 594 3.18 39.57 23.72
C LEU A 594 3.27 39.20 22.23
N LYS A 595 3.00 40.16 21.33
CA LYS A 595 3.17 39.99 19.88
C LYS A 595 4.65 39.84 19.48
N ALA A 596 5.55 40.55 20.14
CA ALA A 596 7.00 40.41 19.94
C ALA A 596 7.52 39.05 20.42
N LEU A 597 7.04 38.56 21.57
CA LEU A 597 7.37 37.24 22.10
C LEU A 597 6.83 36.12 21.21
N GLN A 598 5.59 36.21 20.74
CA GLN A 598 5.03 35.25 19.78
C GLN A 598 5.78 35.24 18.44
N LYS A 599 6.25 36.40 17.98
CA LYS A 599 7.05 36.53 16.75
C LYS A 599 8.46 35.95 16.92
N ALA A 600 9.12 36.20 18.05
CA ALA A 600 10.41 35.60 18.39
C ALA A 600 10.30 34.07 18.54
N GLN A 601 9.18 33.57 19.09
CA GLN A 601 8.93 32.14 19.23
C GLN A 601 8.66 31.45 17.89
N ARG A 602 8.00 32.13 16.94
CA ARG A 602 7.85 31.65 15.55
C ARG A 602 9.18 31.62 14.79
N ALA A 603 10.01 32.64 14.93
CA ALA A 603 11.34 32.67 14.34
C ALA A 603 12.25 31.55 14.90
N ARG A 604 12.18 31.31 16.22
CA ARG A 604 12.89 30.20 16.87
C ARG A 604 12.39 28.82 16.44
N LYS A 605 11.09 28.66 16.13
CA LYS A 605 10.54 27.43 15.53
C LYS A 605 11.01 27.21 14.10
N SER A 606 11.14 28.27 13.29
CA SER A 606 11.65 28.18 11.92
C SER A 606 13.11 27.72 11.87
N LEU A 607 13.97 28.33 12.70
CA LEU A 607 15.38 27.95 12.82
C LEU A 607 15.58 26.54 13.39
N ARG A 608 14.67 26.10 14.27
CA ARG A 608 14.68 24.74 14.81
C ARG A 608 14.28 23.71 13.77
N TRP A 609 13.31 24.04 12.92
CA TRP A 609 12.90 23.19 11.81
C TRP A 609 14.04 22.97 10.80
N GLU A 610 14.78 24.03 10.45
CA GLU A 610 15.96 23.92 9.57
C GLU A 610 17.10 23.08 10.19
N LEU A 611 17.29 23.14 11.50
CA LEU A 611 18.27 22.31 12.22
C LEU A 611 17.84 20.84 12.32
N ASP A 612 16.54 20.59 12.56
CA ASP A 612 15.97 19.23 12.63
C ASP A 612 15.97 18.57 11.24
N GLU A 613 15.80 19.35 10.16
CA GLU A 613 15.91 18.87 8.77
C GLU A 613 17.36 18.44 8.46
N LEU A 614 18.35 19.25 8.85
CA LEU A 614 19.77 18.92 8.69
C LEU A 614 20.21 17.69 9.50
N ASP A 615 19.70 17.52 10.72
CA ASP A 615 19.94 16.32 11.54
C ASP A 615 19.25 15.08 10.93
N GLY A 616 18.04 15.23 10.36
CA GLY A 616 17.35 14.20 9.60
C GLY A 616 18.12 13.74 8.35
N TYR A 617 18.73 14.67 7.60
CA TYR A 617 19.58 14.34 6.46
C TYR A 617 20.88 13.63 6.88
N SER A 618 21.48 14.01 8.03
CA SER A 618 22.64 13.30 8.58
C SER A 618 22.29 11.85 8.97
N GLN A 619 21.08 11.60 9.46
CA GLN A 619 20.60 10.25 9.79
C GLN A 619 20.29 9.44 8.54
N TRP A 620 19.68 10.03 7.52
CA TRP A 620 19.43 9.35 6.24
C TRP A 620 20.74 8.88 5.56
N LEU A 621 21.78 9.71 5.56
CA LEU A 621 23.13 9.35 5.05
C LEU A 621 23.84 8.24 5.86
N SER A 622 23.34 7.91 7.06
CA SER A 622 23.88 6.82 7.88
C SER A 622 23.28 5.44 7.55
N GLN A 623 22.16 5.40 6.83
CA GLN A 623 21.42 4.17 6.52
C GLN A 623 21.66 3.62 5.09
N VAL A 624 22.45 4.31 4.27
CA VAL A 624 22.80 3.86 2.91
C VAL A 624 24.17 3.16 2.96
N GLU A 625 24.17 1.82 2.94
CA GLU A 625 25.39 0.98 3.07
C GLU A 625 26.17 0.73 1.77
N LEU A 626 25.70 1.25 0.63
CA LEU A 626 26.40 1.17 -0.64
C LEU A 626 26.87 2.56 -1.04
N LEU A 627 28.08 2.95 -0.63
CA LEU A 627 29.03 3.83 -1.33
C LEU A 627 30.23 4.21 -0.42
N ASP A 628 31.40 4.30 -1.06
CA ASP A 628 32.78 4.25 -0.57
C ASP A 628 33.26 5.40 0.37
N ARG A 629 34.56 5.41 0.72
CA ARG A 629 35.33 6.32 1.60
C ARG A 629 34.95 7.81 1.58
N ASP A 630 34.43 8.34 0.48
CA ASP A 630 34.04 9.75 0.33
C ASP A 630 32.83 10.13 1.21
N THR A 631 31.97 9.16 1.55
CA THR A 631 30.79 9.38 2.40
C THR A 631 31.16 9.67 3.86
N ALA A 632 32.25 9.07 4.36
CA ALA A 632 32.75 9.31 5.72
C ALA A 632 33.30 10.74 5.88
N MET A 633 33.88 11.30 4.81
CA MET A 633 34.35 12.68 4.75
C MET A 633 33.17 13.68 4.80
N TYR A 634 32.12 13.42 4.02
CA TYR A 634 30.88 14.21 4.03
C TYR A 634 30.20 14.21 5.40
N ARG A 635 30.11 13.05 6.06
CA ARG A 635 29.58 12.93 7.43
C ARG A 635 30.36 13.74 8.47
N ARG A 636 31.67 13.89 8.28
CA ARG A 636 32.53 14.69 9.18
C ARG A 636 32.35 16.18 8.94
N HIS A 637 32.19 16.61 7.69
CA HIS A 637 31.98 18.01 7.33
C HIS A 637 30.61 18.52 7.77
N LEU A 638 29.53 17.76 7.54
CA LEU A 638 28.20 18.11 8.02
C LEU A 638 28.16 18.26 9.54
N ARG A 639 28.69 17.28 10.30
CA ARG A 639 28.76 17.36 11.77
C ARG A 639 29.55 18.57 12.29
N ASN A 640 30.68 18.90 11.65
CA ASN A 640 31.45 20.08 12.02
C ASN A 640 30.67 21.38 11.74
N MET A 641 29.94 21.44 10.63
CA MET A 641 29.08 22.57 10.28
C MET A 641 27.91 22.75 11.24
N THR A 642 27.20 21.66 11.59
CA THR A 642 26.10 21.70 12.55
C THR A 642 26.62 22.11 13.94
N GLY A 643 27.80 21.63 14.33
CA GLY A 643 28.49 22.05 15.55
C GLY A 643 28.80 23.55 15.58
N LEU A 644 29.43 24.08 14.52
CA LEU A 644 29.77 25.50 14.41
C LEU A 644 28.53 26.41 14.40
N LEU A 645 27.46 26.02 13.71
CA LEU A 645 26.19 26.76 13.71
C LEU A 645 25.51 26.73 15.09
N ARG A 646 25.56 25.58 15.77
CA ARG A 646 24.99 25.41 17.11
C ARG A 646 25.76 26.22 18.15
N ASP A 647 27.09 26.27 18.07
CA ASP A 647 27.94 27.09 18.94
C ASP A 647 27.80 28.59 18.65
N TYR A 648 27.63 28.97 17.38
CA TYR A 648 27.38 30.35 16.99
C TYR A 648 26.03 30.89 17.51
N VAL A 649 24.95 30.11 17.35
CA VAL A 649 23.61 30.44 17.89
C VAL A 649 23.63 30.50 19.42
N ARG A 650 24.50 29.73 20.07
CA ARG A 650 24.66 29.72 21.54
C ARG A 650 25.42 30.92 22.08
N THR A 651 26.33 31.50 21.29
CA THR A 651 27.29 32.52 21.76
C THR A 651 26.92 33.96 21.40
N HIS A 652 25.94 34.19 20.52
CA HIS A 652 25.56 35.54 20.06
C HIS A 652 24.12 35.92 20.44
N PRO A 653 23.87 37.04 21.15
CA PRO A 653 22.52 37.45 21.53
C PRO A 653 21.71 37.95 20.34
N LEU A 654 20.48 37.43 20.20
CA LEU A 654 19.48 37.86 19.24
C LEU A 654 18.85 39.19 19.71
N ASP A 655 18.58 40.12 18.78
CA ASP A 655 17.86 41.35 19.08
C ASP A 655 16.35 41.11 19.31
N LEU A 656 15.62 42.17 19.70
CA LEU A 656 14.17 42.14 19.94
C LEU A 656 13.32 41.77 18.70
N LYS A 657 13.94 41.62 17.53
CA LYS A 657 13.32 41.15 16.28
C LYS A 657 13.75 39.72 15.91
N GLY A 658 14.50 39.04 16.77
CA GLY A 658 14.99 37.67 16.55
C GLY A 658 16.16 37.58 15.57
N LYS A 659 16.89 38.67 15.32
CA LYS A 659 18.06 38.68 14.42
C LYS A 659 19.36 38.70 15.21
N PRO A 660 20.42 37.98 14.80
CA PRO A 660 21.74 38.14 15.39
C PRO A 660 22.23 39.58 15.17
N LYS A 661 22.59 40.28 16.25
CA LYS A 661 23.17 41.63 16.14
C LYS A 661 24.49 41.55 15.38
N GLY A 662 24.56 42.18 14.20
CA GLY A 662 25.83 42.43 13.49
C GLY A 662 25.89 42.10 12.00
N LEU A 663 24.87 41.50 11.37
CA LEU A 663 25.05 41.01 9.98
C LEU A 663 23.94 41.31 8.96
N TRP A 664 22.87 42.03 9.29
CA TRP A 664 21.90 42.38 8.23
C TRP A 664 21.15 43.70 8.45
N PRO A 665 21.39 44.68 7.55
CA PRO A 665 20.28 45.31 6.86
C PRO A 665 20.46 45.35 5.33
N ALA A 666 19.38 45.01 4.63
CA ALA A 666 18.95 45.35 3.26
C ALA A 666 19.99 45.58 2.13
N GLY A 667 20.03 44.64 1.18
CA GLY A 667 19.95 44.90 -0.26
C GLY A 667 21.23 45.24 -1.04
N GLY A 668 21.71 44.31 -1.88
CA GLY A 668 22.51 44.63 -3.06
C GLY A 668 23.36 43.48 -3.65
N PRO A 669 23.53 43.40 -5.00
CA PRO A 669 24.32 42.35 -5.69
C PRO A 669 25.82 42.31 -5.30
N ASN A 670 26.32 43.33 -4.61
CA ASN A 670 27.70 43.36 -4.10
C ASN A 670 27.96 42.36 -2.94
N GLN A 671 26.92 41.80 -2.31
CA GLN A 671 27.10 40.83 -1.21
C GLN A 671 27.20 39.38 -1.67
N LEU A 672 26.58 39.01 -2.79
CA LEU A 672 26.83 37.72 -3.44
C LEU A 672 28.30 37.61 -3.87
N VAL A 673 28.86 38.71 -4.39
CA VAL A 673 30.29 38.79 -4.74
C VAL A 673 31.17 38.64 -3.50
N ARG A 674 30.86 39.29 -2.37
CA ARG A 674 31.61 39.11 -1.11
C ARG A 674 31.50 37.71 -0.51
N PHE A 675 30.33 37.09 -0.57
CA PHE A 675 30.13 35.71 -0.12
C PHE A 675 30.93 34.73 -1.00
N LEU A 676 30.93 34.95 -2.32
CA LEU A 676 31.76 34.18 -3.25
C LEU A 676 33.27 34.46 -3.08
N SER A 677 33.67 35.67 -2.63
CA SER A 677 35.07 35.97 -2.30
C SER A 677 35.53 35.21 -1.05
N LEU A 678 34.67 35.13 -0.03
CA LEU A 678 34.94 34.38 1.20
C LEU A 678 35.05 32.86 0.97
N ILE A 679 34.36 32.36 -0.05
CA ILE A 679 34.45 30.97 -0.52
C ILE A 679 35.68 30.75 -1.41
N ALA A 680 36.13 31.76 -2.16
CA ALA A 680 37.32 31.69 -3.01
C ALA A 680 38.64 31.62 -2.21
N ASP A 681 38.66 32.12 -0.97
CA ASP A 681 39.80 32.02 -0.06
C ASP A 681 39.90 30.63 0.63
N TRP A 682 39.01 29.68 0.33
CA TRP A 682 39.07 28.32 0.86
C TRP A 682 40.14 27.49 0.16
N ASN A 683 41.11 27.00 0.95
CA ASN A 683 42.19 26.14 0.46
C ASN A 683 41.91 24.67 0.83
N PRO A 684 41.81 23.73 -0.13
CA PRO A 684 41.98 23.92 -1.57
C PRO A 684 40.71 24.41 -2.30
N PRO A 685 40.88 25.21 -3.38
CA PRO A 685 39.78 25.80 -4.16
C PRO A 685 38.86 24.78 -4.85
N ALA A 686 39.27 23.51 -4.96
CA ALA A 686 38.41 22.42 -5.41
C ALA A 686 37.16 22.22 -4.52
N ARG A 687 37.26 22.50 -3.21
CA ARG A 687 36.15 22.33 -2.26
C ARG A 687 35.07 23.40 -2.36
N ALA A 688 35.45 24.60 -2.79
CA ALA A 688 34.51 25.68 -3.11
C ALA A 688 33.62 25.32 -4.32
N ILE A 689 34.20 24.60 -5.29
CA ILE A 689 33.53 24.17 -6.51
C ILE A 689 32.57 23.01 -6.23
N GLU A 690 32.96 22.04 -5.40
CA GLU A 690 32.09 20.95 -4.94
C GLU A 690 30.88 21.50 -4.16
N PHE A 691 31.09 22.46 -3.26
CA PHE A 691 30.02 23.11 -2.51
C PHE A 691 29.03 23.85 -3.42
N LEU A 692 29.53 24.61 -4.41
CA LEU A 692 28.68 25.34 -5.37
C LEU A 692 27.90 24.40 -6.30
N ALA A 693 28.50 23.29 -6.74
CA ALA A 693 27.83 22.30 -7.59
C ALA A 693 26.70 21.57 -6.85
N VAL A 694 26.93 21.26 -5.58
CA VAL A 694 25.95 20.65 -4.67
C VAL A 694 24.83 21.65 -4.38
N TRP A 695 25.13 22.88 -3.98
CA TRP A 695 24.13 23.90 -3.67
C TRP A 695 23.23 24.25 -4.87
N LEU A 696 23.81 24.38 -6.08
CA LEU A 696 23.05 24.62 -7.32
C LEU A 696 22.22 23.41 -7.78
N SER A 697 22.41 22.23 -7.18
CA SER A 697 21.66 21.02 -7.53
C SER A 697 20.40 20.80 -6.71
N PHE A 698 20.18 21.56 -5.62
CA PHE A 698 19.11 21.32 -4.64
C PHE A 698 17.87 22.22 -4.72
N ASP A 699 17.84 23.29 -5.53
CA ASP A 699 16.65 24.14 -5.66
C ASP A 699 16.16 24.26 -7.10
N ALA A 700 14.97 23.72 -7.38
CA ALA A 700 14.37 23.65 -8.71
C ALA A 700 13.79 25.00 -9.20
N ASN A 701 13.72 26.02 -8.35
CA ASN A 701 13.06 27.30 -8.68
C ASN A 701 13.99 28.52 -8.82
N GLU A 702 15.28 28.41 -8.52
CA GLU A 702 16.27 29.50 -8.71
C GLU A 702 17.26 29.43 -9.91
N PRO A 703 17.22 28.47 -10.87
CA PRO A 703 18.07 28.56 -12.06
C PRO A 703 17.78 29.79 -12.95
N ILE A 704 16.57 30.34 -12.81
CA ILE A 704 16.06 31.48 -13.59
C ILE A 704 16.86 32.76 -13.28
N TRP A 705 17.30 32.99 -12.05
CA TRP A 705 18.02 34.22 -11.70
C TRP A 705 19.45 34.26 -12.24
N CYS A 706 20.15 33.12 -12.25
CA CYS A 706 21.49 33.02 -12.85
C CYS A 706 21.43 33.12 -14.38
N GLN A 707 20.41 32.55 -15.02
CA GLN A 707 20.20 32.70 -16.46
C GLN A 707 19.72 34.10 -16.85
N LEU A 708 18.88 34.76 -16.04
CA LEU A 708 18.48 36.17 -16.24
C LEU A 708 19.64 37.15 -16.01
N LEU A 709 20.57 36.84 -15.09
CA LEU A 709 21.84 37.58 -14.93
C LEU A 709 22.76 37.40 -16.14
N LEU A 710 22.84 36.18 -16.71
CA LEU A 710 23.63 35.90 -17.91
C LEU A 710 22.98 36.47 -19.20
N LEU A 711 21.65 36.52 -19.28
CA LEU A 711 20.90 37.09 -20.41
C LEU A 711 20.85 38.62 -20.35
N SER A 712 20.73 39.22 -19.16
CA SER A 712 20.80 40.67 -18.99
C SER A 712 22.19 41.24 -19.31
N ALA A 713 23.26 40.51 -18.99
CA ALA A 713 24.64 40.86 -19.37
C ALA A 713 24.92 40.77 -20.88
N ARG A 714 24.09 40.02 -21.64
CA ARG A 714 24.19 39.89 -23.11
C ARG A 714 23.46 41.01 -23.85
N SER A 715 22.60 41.77 -23.18
CA SER A 715 21.91 42.91 -23.78
C SER A 715 22.85 44.10 -23.91
N ARG A 716 23.03 44.64 -25.12
CA ARG A 716 24.04 45.67 -25.46
C ARG A 716 23.83 47.05 -24.81
N HIS A 717 22.96 47.19 -23.82
CA HIS A 717 22.72 48.45 -23.15
C HIS A 717 22.56 48.29 -21.63
N ARG A 718 23.67 48.34 -20.89
CA ARG A 718 23.92 49.24 -19.72
C ARG A 718 25.09 48.77 -18.85
N LYS A 719 25.96 49.75 -18.55
CA LYS A 719 27.02 49.86 -17.52
C LYS A 719 28.36 49.09 -17.77
N PRO A 720 29.46 49.80 -18.10
CA PRO A 720 30.80 49.23 -18.31
C PRO A 720 31.50 48.71 -17.03
N ALA A 721 30.91 48.88 -15.84
CA ALA A 721 31.53 48.53 -14.57
C ALA A 721 31.55 47.02 -14.22
N MET A 722 30.79 46.18 -14.93
CA MET A 722 30.68 44.74 -14.62
C MET A 722 31.46 43.81 -15.58
N LEU A 723 32.07 44.38 -16.63
CA LEU A 723 32.80 43.61 -17.64
C LEU A 723 34.02 42.84 -17.06
N PRO A 724 34.83 43.41 -16.15
CA PRO A 724 35.97 42.68 -15.57
C PRO A 724 35.56 41.49 -14.69
N GLN A 725 34.43 41.62 -13.98
CA GLN A 725 33.89 40.59 -13.09
C GLN A 725 33.29 39.42 -13.89
N TYR A 726 32.66 39.74 -15.02
CA TYR A 726 32.18 38.75 -15.97
C TYR A 726 33.34 37.95 -16.60
N GLU A 727 34.42 38.62 -17.00
CA GLU A 727 35.58 37.94 -17.56
C GLU A 727 36.30 37.06 -16.54
N ALA A 728 36.37 37.48 -15.27
CA ALA A 728 36.94 36.68 -14.19
C ALA A 728 36.13 35.39 -13.94
N LEU A 729 34.79 35.50 -13.88
CA LEU A 729 33.91 34.33 -13.72
C LEU A 729 34.00 33.38 -14.93
N ARG A 730 34.04 33.93 -16.15
CA ARG A 730 34.17 33.15 -17.38
C ARG A 730 35.51 32.40 -17.47
N ARG A 731 36.61 33.02 -17.03
CA ARG A 731 37.92 32.35 -16.96
C ARG A 731 37.92 31.23 -15.92
N ALA A 732 37.39 31.49 -14.72
CA ALA A 732 37.29 30.48 -13.66
C ALA A 732 36.47 29.25 -14.08
N LEU A 733 35.34 29.45 -14.78
CA LEU A 733 34.51 28.35 -15.30
C LEU A 733 35.19 27.58 -16.44
N ASN A 734 35.93 28.26 -17.31
CA ASN A 734 36.69 27.62 -18.40
C ASN A 734 37.90 26.84 -17.90
N ASP A 735 38.56 27.28 -16.83
CA ASP A 735 39.69 26.57 -16.24
C ASP A 735 39.21 25.40 -15.37
N ALA A 736 38.02 25.51 -14.76
CA ALA A 736 37.36 24.40 -14.08
C ALA A 736 36.90 23.30 -15.05
N SER A 737 36.36 23.66 -16.22
CA SER A 737 35.88 22.68 -17.21
C SER A 737 37.01 21.88 -17.89
N LYS A 738 38.20 22.47 -18.01
CA LYS A 738 39.41 21.79 -18.54
C LYS A 738 39.98 20.73 -17.60
N ASN A 739 39.71 20.85 -16.30
CA ASN A 739 40.28 19.98 -15.26
C ASN A 739 39.23 19.03 -14.63
N ALA A 740 37.99 19.05 -15.10
CA ALA A 740 36.92 18.19 -14.59
C ALA A 740 37.00 16.77 -15.21
N PRO A 741 36.69 15.70 -14.44
CA PRO A 741 36.58 14.35 -14.99
C PRO A 741 35.54 14.27 -16.12
N ALA A 742 35.82 13.50 -17.17
CA ALA A 742 34.98 13.42 -18.38
C ALA A 742 33.51 13.00 -18.10
N GLU A 743 33.30 12.23 -17.04
CA GLU A 743 31.98 11.78 -16.56
C GLU A 743 31.13 12.95 -16.04
N TRP A 744 31.75 13.95 -15.42
CA TRP A 744 31.07 15.12 -14.87
C TRP A 744 30.69 16.11 -15.96
N VAL A 745 31.56 16.25 -16.97
CA VAL A 745 31.26 17.03 -18.18
C VAL A 745 30.08 16.38 -18.93
N SER A 746 30.07 15.05 -19.04
CA SER A 746 28.98 14.30 -19.67
C SER A 746 27.66 14.44 -18.92
N TRP A 747 27.69 14.37 -17.58
CA TRP A 747 26.51 14.57 -16.74
C TRP A 747 25.95 16.00 -16.82
N ALA A 748 26.83 17.01 -16.81
CA ALA A 748 26.43 18.40 -16.94
C ALA A 748 25.84 18.70 -18.33
N VAL A 749 26.43 18.15 -19.40
CA VAL A 749 25.90 18.26 -20.78
C VAL A 749 24.54 17.58 -20.90
N PHE A 750 24.37 16.39 -20.34
CA PHE A 750 23.11 15.65 -20.36
C PHE A 750 21.99 16.37 -19.59
N ARG A 751 22.31 16.96 -18.43
CA ARG A 751 21.34 17.73 -17.64
C ARG A 751 20.96 19.04 -18.35
N ASN A 752 21.91 19.70 -18.99
CA ASN A 752 21.65 20.91 -19.77
C ASN A 752 20.78 20.61 -21.00
N PHE A 753 21.00 19.47 -21.67
CA PHE A 753 20.14 18.98 -22.75
C PHE A 753 18.70 18.72 -22.28
N ARG A 754 18.51 18.06 -21.13
CA ARG A 754 17.19 17.84 -20.52
C ARG A 754 16.47 19.16 -20.20
N ILE A 755 17.16 20.14 -19.64
CA ILE A 755 16.58 21.45 -19.30
C ILE A 755 16.19 22.21 -20.57
N GLN A 756 17.04 22.20 -21.61
CA GLN A 756 16.71 22.81 -22.89
C GLN A 756 15.53 22.13 -23.58
N GLN A 757 15.43 20.81 -23.48
CA GLN A 757 14.31 20.05 -24.02
C GLN A 757 12.99 20.35 -23.28
N THR A 758 13.02 20.48 -21.95
CA THR A 758 11.85 20.88 -21.16
C THR A 758 11.41 22.31 -21.49
N LEU A 759 12.35 23.24 -21.62
CA LEU A 759 12.04 24.62 -22.01
C LEU A 759 11.52 24.71 -23.45
N PHE A 760 12.08 23.93 -24.38
CA PHE A 760 11.61 23.86 -25.76
C PHE A 760 10.16 23.37 -25.82
N ASN A 761 9.82 22.30 -25.08
CA ASN A 761 8.45 21.77 -25.02
C ASN A 761 7.48 22.79 -24.41
N GLN A 762 7.88 23.49 -23.34
CA GLN A 762 7.04 24.52 -22.72
C GLN A 762 6.81 25.73 -23.63
N LEU A 763 7.82 26.13 -24.40
CA LEU A 763 7.69 27.21 -25.39
C LEU A 763 6.84 26.76 -26.59
N GLN A 764 6.95 25.49 -26.99
CA GLN A 764 6.14 24.91 -28.04
C GLN A 764 4.65 24.91 -27.65
N ASP A 765 4.30 24.45 -26.44
CA ASP A 765 2.93 24.46 -25.91
C ASP A 765 2.37 25.88 -25.78
N GLN A 766 3.21 26.86 -25.41
CA GLN A 766 2.83 28.26 -25.36
C GLN A 766 2.64 28.90 -26.75
N SER A 767 3.41 28.48 -27.76
CA SER A 767 3.24 28.95 -29.14
C SER A 767 1.97 28.39 -29.79
N GLU A 768 1.63 27.13 -29.50
CA GLU A 768 0.44 26.44 -30.03
C GLU A 768 -0.85 26.97 -29.39
N SER A 769 -0.81 27.34 -28.10
CA SER A 769 -1.96 27.99 -27.44
C SER A 769 -2.21 29.44 -27.86
N LYS A 770 -1.22 30.13 -28.44
CA LYS A 770 -1.32 31.55 -28.84
C LYS A 770 -1.37 31.80 -30.36
N GLY A 771 -1.30 30.74 -31.18
CA GLY A 771 -1.40 30.84 -32.64
C GLY A 771 -0.30 31.69 -33.29
N GLN A 772 0.89 31.77 -32.69
CA GLN A 772 2.03 32.50 -33.25
C GLN A 772 3.00 31.53 -33.96
N SER A 773 3.49 31.92 -35.13
CA SER A 773 4.38 31.09 -35.95
C SER A 773 5.77 30.96 -35.31
N ARG A 774 6.30 29.73 -35.34
CA ARG A 774 7.60 29.30 -34.80
C ARG A 774 8.77 30.04 -35.44
N GLY A 775 9.40 30.94 -34.68
CA GLY A 775 10.72 31.51 -34.93
C GLY A 775 11.67 31.16 -33.81
#